data_AF-A0A661E3E3-F1
#
_entry.id   AF-A0A661E3E3-F1
#
_cell.length_a   1.000
_cell.length_b   1.000
_cell.length_c   1.000
_cell.angle_alpha   90.00
_cell.angle_beta   90.00
_cell.angle_gamma   90.00
#
_symmetry.space_group_name_H-M   'P 1'
#
loop_
_entity.id
_entity.type
_entity.pdbx_description
1 polymer ?
#
loop_
_entity_poly.entity_id
_entity_poly.type
_entity_poly.pdbx_seq_one_letter_code
_entity_poly.pdbx_strand_id
1 'polypeptide(L)'
;NHRDPNTQTFSESSPSPHVPLAFTSMDNFGGFTLIDGTVIPRKYNDVGGSGVTDLPVGKSTIHRFYSIGLTDGNRKYILEYGQTLYDSAEIAKSNILIDSMDSPDEIDNMRFVSYICVSESALNFDNTVEAWIISANNYQTTSGTGETKDHKILVNRDALDQHPMVAIGDGTPEGQLPAVLASKMNWRGRWFPGIYALNDVTTDGPWTMVANQETSEQPSPQDIGVPLYGMPIDTVFNVAENTSIIKVQHDYIFTKKGYFELVSIHVPSWDLNVVSKITIYDINADVAVIINNPILTPDGWTDVALGSFIVDIGSHIAIQFSYYNSSTASEINGGWNSSINAATVPADKAYNVSNVSGTGTFVIDHTDLDDVEHTIELRNVAVGSIINLVESADSTRNLEIRTTTVDQTPAQVYSTYGYDFIGDGSKGPIRDGRVTSVVIHTPIEQPSQYSQLTDYYLSGGANQPDFADVTTKLFYGNQEQADVDDGYGINIRFQEASRSDHWDILAYGGDTSGSGGGGEGSDGIWGLIAGDIEAQTDLIEKFATKEPLINTKLTAFNKDFGVIADTVCEGDDSRLSDSRDPTAHNHDDLYYTESESDTMHGQAMVTMSETAPLNPVDGQEWLDTSTNRSYSWYTTGAGEWVEE
;
A
#
# COMPACT_ATOMS: atom_id res chain seq x y z
N ASN A 1 -24.27 -3.27 31.34
CA ASN A 1 -25.35 -3.37 30.35
C ASN A 1 -24.71 -3.86 29.05
N HIS A 2 -25.13 -4.99 28.49
CA HIS A 2 -24.53 -5.58 27.28
C HIS A 2 -24.88 -4.82 25.99
N ARG A 3 -25.39 -3.60 26.08
CA ARG A 3 -25.65 -2.79 24.88
C ARG A 3 -24.47 -1.95 24.45
N ASP A 4 -23.46 -1.77 25.31
CA ASP A 4 -22.15 -1.36 24.81
C ASP A 4 -20.97 -1.66 25.77
N PRO A 5 -20.18 -2.72 25.52
CA PRO A 5 -18.78 -2.82 25.95
C PRO A 5 -17.86 -2.46 24.78
N ASN A 6 -18.28 -1.42 24.07
CA ASN A 6 -17.83 -0.82 22.81
C ASN A 6 -18.10 -1.66 21.54
N THR A 7 -19.12 -2.55 21.60
CA THR A 7 -19.76 -3.46 20.59
C THR A 7 -19.37 -4.96 20.51
N GLN A 8 -18.75 -5.52 21.58
CA GLN A 8 -18.68 -6.95 22.04
C GLN A 8 -17.67 -7.96 21.40
N THR A 9 -17.06 -8.94 22.12
CA THR A 9 -17.48 -9.75 23.30
C THR A 9 -16.36 -10.15 24.29
N PHE A 10 -16.70 -10.24 25.59
CA PHE A 10 -16.28 -11.36 26.46
C PHE A 10 -17.29 -12.49 26.20
N SER A 11 -16.90 -13.50 25.44
CA SER A 11 -17.80 -14.58 25.03
C SER A 11 -18.03 -15.56 26.18
N GLU A 12 -19.17 -15.44 26.86
CA GLU A 12 -19.84 -16.56 27.52
C GLU A 12 -21.34 -16.28 27.55
N SER A 13 -22.08 -17.10 26.80
CA SER A 13 -23.52 -17.11 26.64
C SER A 13 -24.23 -17.35 27.97
N SER A 14 -24.96 -16.37 28.49
CA SER A 14 -26.02 -16.60 29.48
C SER A 14 -27.34 -16.03 28.96
N PRO A 15 -28.40 -16.86 28.79
CA PRO A 15 -29.70 -16.43 28.28
C PRO A 15 -30.59 -15.75 29.34
N SER A 16 -30.03 -15.32 30.47
CA SER A 16 -30.78 -14.63 31.53
C SER A 16 -30.42 -13.15 31.60
N PRO A 17 -31.40 -12.22 31.75
CA PRO A 17 -31.12 -10.80 31.83
C PRO A 17 -30.22 -10.45 33.02
N HIS A 18 -29.09 -9.80 32.70
CA HIS A 18 -28.38 -8.82 33.51
C HIS A 18 -27.96 -9.24 34.93
N VAL A 19 -27.14 -10.29 35.08
CA VAL A 19 -26.38 -10.48 36.33
C VAL A 19 -25.11 -9.63 36.24
N PRO A 20 -24.91 -8.60 37.10
CA PRO A 20 -23.67 -7.85 37.12
C PRO A 20 -22.48 -8.77 37.44
N LEU A 21 -21.35 -8.54 36.76
CA LEU A 21 -20.12 -9.26 37.04
C LEU A 21 -19.58 -8.82 38.40
N ALA A 22 -19.47 -9.75 39.35
CA ALA A 22 -18.84 -9.48 40.64
C ALA A 22 -17.31 -9.52 40.49
N PHE A 23 -16.62 -8.54 41.08
CA PHE A 23 -15.17 -8.49 41.15
C PHE A 23 -14.70 -7.99 42.52
N THR A 24 -13.46 -8.32 42.87
CA THR A 24 -12.80 -7.79 44.07
C THR A 24 -11.84 -6.68 43.65
N SER A 25 -11.87 -5.51 44.30
CA SER A 25 -10.87 -4.47 44.04
C SER A 25 -9.62 -4.65 44.90
N MET A 26 -8.48 -4.33 44.31
CA MET A 26 -7.17 -4.44 44.94
C MET A 26 -6.42 -3.11 44.79
N ASP A 27 -5.79 -2.67 45.87
CA ASP A 27 -4.86 -1.55 45.84
C ASP A 27 -3.49 -1.98 45.27
N ASN A 28 -2.55 -1.04 45.11
CA ASN A 28 -1.24 -1.30 44.52
C ASN A 28 -0.26 -1.99 45.49
N PHE A 29 -0.68 -2.26 46.73
CA PHE A 29 0.09 -2.99 47.74
C PHE A 29 -0.45 -4.41 47.96
N GLY A 30 -1.36 -4.87 47.08
CA GLY A 30 -2.00 -6.18 47.21
C GLY A 30 -3.16 -6.22 48.22
N GLY A 31 -3.52 -5.08 48.82
CA GLY A 31 -4.61 -4.95 49.75
C GLY A 31 -5.98 -5.03 49.07
N PHE A 32 -6.77 -6.05 49.41
CA PHE A 32 -8.15 -6.15 48.94
C PHE A 32 -9.07 -5.19 49.70
N THR A 33 -9.81 -4.37 48.96
CA THR A 33 -10.53 -3.20 49.50
C THR A 33 -12.04 -3.27 49.30
N LEU A 34 -12.52 -3.90 48.22
CA LEU A 34 -13.93 -4.18 47.97
C LEU A 34 -14.08 -5.64 47.59
N ILE A 35 -14.94 -6.38 48.29
CA ILE A 35 -15.24 -7.78 48.01
C ILE A 35 -16.60 -7.84 47.32
N ASP A 36 -16.67 -8.52 46.16
CA ASP A 36 -17.87 -8.73 45.36
C ASP A 36 -18.58 -7.42 44.92
N GLY A 37 -17.78 -6.44 44.51
CA GLY A 37 -18.25 -5.22 43.87
C GLY A 37 -18.88 -5.48 42.51
N THR A 38 -19.91 -4.72 42.15
CA THR A 38 -20.59 -4.79 40.85
C THR A 38 -20.59 -3.45 40.10
N VAL A 39 -20.05 -2.41 40.73
CA VAL A 39 -19.96 -1.04 40.20
C VAL A 39 -18.49 -0.67 40.15
N ILE A 40 -18.03 -0.16 39.01
CA ILE A 40 -16.65 0.31 38.85
C ILE A 40 -16.39 1.40 39.88
N PRO A 41 -15.37 1.25 40.71
CA PRO A 41 -15.06 2.25 41.71
C PRO A 41 -14.50 3.50 41.04
N ARG A 42 -15.07 4.66 41.36
CA ARG A 42 -14.55 5.97 40.94
C ARG A 42 -13.44 6.42 41.88
N LYS A 43 -12.41 5.58 41.99
CA LYS A 43 -11.31 5.75 42.93
C LYS A 43 -10.00 5.44 42.25
N TYR A 44 -8.91 5.96 42.79
CA TYR A 44 -7.55 5.67 42.35
C TYR A 44 -6.68 5.49 43.58
N ASN A 45 -5.45 5.05 43.38
CA ASN A 45 -4.51 4.81 44.45
C ASN A 45 -3.16 5.41 44.09
N ASP A 46 -2.95 6.64 44.54
CA ASP A 46 -1.76 7.44 44.22
C ASP A 46 -0.46 6.73 44.63
N VAL A 47 0.59 6.92 43.84
CA VAL A 47 1.91 6.33 44.10
C VAL A 47 2.46 6.95 45.39
N GLY A 48 2.50 6.15 46.46
CA GLY A 48 2.98 6.58 47.78
C GLY A 48 1.90 7.00 48.78
N GLY A 49 0.61 6.96 48.39
CA GLY A 49 -0.51 7.10 49.31
C GLY A 49 -0.77 5.80 50.06
N SER A 50 -1.16 5.86 51.34
CA SER A 50 -1.47 4.65 52.14
C SER A 50 -2.90 4.13 51.92
N GLY A 51 -3.56 4.48 50.81
CA GLY A 51 -4.93 4.05 50.59
C GLY A 51 -5.63 4.63 49.36
N VAL A 52 -6.74 3.97 49.03
CA VAL A 52 -7.60 4.26 47.90
C VAL A 52 -8.38 5.56 48.13
N THR A 53 -8.23 6.52 47.21
CA THR A 53 -8.84 7.86 47.27
C THR A 53 -9.88 8.03 46.16
N ASP A 54 -10.93 8.82 46.39
CA ASP A 54 -11.91 9.12 45.35
C ASP A 54 -11.26 9.91 44.19
N LEU A 55 -11.71 9.65 42.95
CA LEU A 55 -11.23 10.38 41.78
C LEU A 55 -11.60 11.87 41.90
N PRO A 56 -10.65 12.81 41.70
CA PRO A 56 -10.99 14.23 41.69
C PRO A 56 -11.93 14.57 40.53
N VAL A 57 -12.77 15.59 40.71
CA VAL A 57 -13.70 16.08 39.68
C VAL A 57 -12.93 16.43 38.40
N GLY A 58 -13.42 15.91 37.27
CA GLY A 58 -12.79 16.12 35.96
C GLY A 58 -11.49 15.33 35.74
N LYS A 59 -11.18 14.36 36.61
CA LYS A 59 -10.06 13.44 36.40
C LYS A 59 -10.54 12.04 36.04
N SER A 60 -9.63 11.29 35.43
CA SER A 60 -9.80 9.90 35.04
C SER A 60 -8.58 9.07 35.44
N THR A 61 -8.72 7.76 35.49
CA THR A 61 -7.61 6.82 35.75
C THR A 61 -7.76 5.54 34.93
N ILE A 62 -6.74 4.69 34.95
CA ILE A 62 -6.70 3.41 34.23
C ILE A 62 -6.66 2.29 35.26
N HIS A 63 -7.74 1.50 35.34
CA HIS A 63 -7.75 0.26 36.10
C HIS A 63 -7.26 -0.91 35.25
N ARG A 64 -6.67 -1.92 35.91
CA ARG A 64 -6.31 -3.19 35.28
C ARG A 64 -7.23 -4.29 35.79
N PHE A 65 -7.78 -5.06 34.87
CA PHE A 65 -8.71 -6.13 35.18
C PHE A 65 -8.03 -7.48 34.96
N TYR A 66 -8.13 -8.36 35.96
CA TYR A 66 -7.51 -9.67 35.97
C TYR A 66 -8.53 -10.76 36.27
N SER A 67 -8.18 -12.00 35.93
CA SER A 67 -8.94 -13.20 36.28
C SER A 67 -8.06 -14.23 36.96
N ILE A 68 -8.62 -14.92 37.95
CA ILE A 68 -7.98 -16.03 38.66
C ILE A 68 -8.93 -17.24 38.70
N GLY A 69 -8.38 -18.43 38.46
CA GLY A 69 -9.14 -19.70 38.40
C GLY A 69 -9.09 -20.36 37.01
N LEU A 70 -9.00 -21.70 36.99
CA LEU A 70 -8.73 -22.50 35.79
C LEU A 70 -9.99 -22.91 34.99
N THR A 71 -11.19 -22.71 35.53
CA THR A 71 -12.46 -23.16 34.93
C THR A 71 -13.54 -22.10 35.09
N ASP A 72 -14.41 -21.96 34.09
CA ASP A 72 -15.44 -20.91 34.02
C ASP A 72 -16.34 -20.84 35.27
N GLY A 73 -16.64 -21.98 35.90
CA GLY A 73 -17.45 -22.05 37.12
C GLY A 73 -16.78 -21.57 38.42
N ASN A 74 -15.46 -21.29 38.40
CA ASN A 74 -14.68 -20.84 39.57
C ASN A 74 -13.86 -19.58 39.29
N ARG A 75 -14.10 -18.91 38.15
CA ARG A 75 -13.36 -17.71 37.76
C ARG A 75 -13.75 -16.56 38.69
N LYS A 76 -12.75 -15.98 39.37
CA LYS A 76 -12.88 -14.73 40.12
C LYS A 76 -12.20 -13.62 39.35
N TYR A 77 -12.73 -12.41 39.47
CA TYR A 77 -12.20 -11.24 38.80
C TYR A 77 -11.64 -10.25 39.81
N ILE A 78 -10.47 -9.71 39.50
CA ILE A 78 -9.76 -8.73 40.34
C ILE A 78 -9.61 -7.44 39.55
N LEU A 79 -9.96 -6.30 40.16
CA LEU A 79 -9.77 -4.96 39.60
C LEU A 79 -8.70 -4.22 40.40
N GLU A 80 -7.55 -3.97 39.79
CA GLU A 80 -6.48 -3.17 40.36
C GLU A 80 -6.75 -1.67 40.13
N TYR A 81 -6.66 -0.88 41.20
CA TYR A 81 -6.83 0.57 41.12
C TYR A 81 -5.74 1.23 40.27
N GLY A 82 -6.12 2.23 39.47
CA GLY A 82 -5.16 3.04 38.72
C GLY A 82 -4.35 3.93 39.66
N GLN A 83 -3.11 4.24 39.29
CA GLN A 83 -2.19 5.08 40.06
C GLN A 83 -2.09 6.48 39.44
N THR A 84 -2.19 6.58 38.11
CA THR A 84 -2.07 7.85 37.39
C THR A 84 -3.41 8.54 37.20
N LEU A 85 -3.43 9.87 37.35
CA LEU A 85 -4.56 10.73 37.02
C LEU A 85 -4.39 11.36 35.64
N TYR A 86 -5.46 11.34 34.86
CA TYR A 86 -5.57 11.96 33.54
C TYR A 86 -6.69 12.99 33.52
N ASP A 87 -6.63 13.94 32.58
CA ASP A 87 -7.65 14.99 32.44
C ASP A 87 -8.97 14.50 31.82
N SER A 88 -8.96 13.33 31.17
CA SER A 88 -10.16 12.71 30.60
C SER A 88 -9.96 11.21 30.37
N ALA A 89 -11.06 10.49 30.14
CA ALA A 89 -11.01 9.06 29.83
C ALA A 89 -10.36 8.80 28.45
N GLU A 90 -10.49 9.73 27.50
CA GLU A 90 -9.84 9.63 26.18
C GLU A 90 -8.31 9.81 26.28
N ILE A 91 -7.86 10.73 27.14
CA ILE A 91 -6.43 10.90 27.43
C ILE A 91 -5.91 9.67 28.15
N ALA A 92 -6.63 9.16 29.17
CA ALA A 92 -6.26 7.90 29.83
C ALA A 92 -6.12 6.75 28.83
N LYS A 93 -7.08 6.59 27.92
CA LYS A 93 -7.05 5.60 26.84
C LYS A 93 -5.81 5.74 25.93
N SER A 94 -5.47 6.97 25.54
CA SER A 94 -4.30 7.23 24.69
C SER A 94 -2.97 6.95 25.38
N ASN A 95 -2.97 6.86 26.71
CA ASN A 95 -1.76 6.67 27.53
C ASN A 95 -1.63 5.25 28.14
N ILE A 96 -2.46 4.28 27.72
CA ILE A 96 -2.44 2.90 28.28
C ILE A 96 -1.06 2.24 28.23
N LEU A 97 -0.31 2.46 27.14
CA LEU A 97 1.00 1.83 26.96
C LEU A 97 2.12 2.47 27.78
N ILE A 98 1.94 3.72 28.19
CA ILE A 98 2.95 4.46 28.96
C ILE A 98 2.59 4.56 30.44
N ASP A 99 1.41 4.09 30.85
CA ASP A 99 1.03 3.98 32.26
C ASP A 99 1.82 2.84 32.92
N SER A 100 3.07 3.16 33.27
CA SER A 100 3.92 2.30 34.07
C SER A 100 3.42 2.34 35.52
N MET A 101 3.01 1.20 36.05
CA MET A 101 2.58 1.08 37.43
C MET A 101 3.38 0.01 38.15
N ASP A 102 3.68 0.28 39.41
CA ASP A 102 4.19 -0.74 40.33
C ASP A 102 3.02 -1.68 40.64
N SER A 103 3.09 -2.88 40.08
CA SER A 103 2.11 -3.92 40.31
C SER A 103 2.48 -4.76 41.54
N PRO A 104 1.51 -5.15 42.37
CA PRO A 104 1.78 -5.97 43.54
C PRO A 104 2.03 -7.43 43.16
N ASP A 105 2.89 -8.13 43.91
CA ASP A 105 3.29 -9.54 43.66
C ASP A 105 2.08 -10.49 43.50
N GLU A 106 0.93 -10.15 44.08
CA GLU A 106 -0.31 -10.92 43.96
C GLU A 106 -0.79 -11.10 42.51
N ILE A 107 -0.52 -10.14 41.61
CA ILE A 107 -0.97 -10.25 40.21
C ILE A 107 -0.13 -11.22 39.36
N ASP A 108 1.06 -11.61 39.81
CA ASP A 108 1.97 -12.48 39.03
C ASP A 108 1.33 -13.83 38.67
N ASN A 109 0.36 -14.27 39.47
CA ASN A 109 -0.39 -15.51 39.26
C ASN A 109 -1.77 -15.30 38.64
N MET A 110 -2.10 -14.08 38.20
CA MET A 110 -3.39 -13.73 37.61
C MET A 110 -3.26 -13.54 36.10
N ARG A 111 -4.32 -13.89 35.35
CA ARG A 111 -4.37 -13.62 33.92
C ARG A 111 -4.91 -12.21 33.69
N PHE A 112 -4.13 -11.36 33.03
CA PHE A 112 -4.60 -10.04 32.58
C PHE A 112 -5.71 -10.16 31.54
N VAL A 113 -6.75 -9.33 31.69
CA VAL A 113 -8.00 -9.41 30.94
C VAL A 113 -8.22 -8.16 30.09
N SER A 114 -8.15 -6.98 30.71
CA SER A 114 -8.40 -5.70 30.02
C SER A 114 -7.94 -4.49 30.84
N TYR A 115 -7.79 -3.36 30.15
CA TYR A 115 -7.74 -2.03 30.77
C TYR A 115 -9.14 -1.43 30.88
N ILE A 116 -9.40 -0.69 31.95
CA ILE A 116 -10.65 0.05 32.16
C ILE A 116 -10.32 1.51 32.46
N CYS A 117 -10.56 2.40 31.50
CA CYS A 117 -10.42 3.84 31.70
C CYS A 117 -11.72 4.38 32.30
N VAL A 118 -11.66 5.12 33.39
CA VAL A 118 -12.87 5.64 34.08
C VAL A 118 -12.67 7.07 34.56
N SER A 119 -13.66 7.93 34.29
CA SER A 119 -13.73 9.30 34.81
C SER A 119 -14.49 9.38 36.13
N GLU A 120 -14.34 10.50 36.85
CA GLU A 120 -15.16 10.79 38.05
C GLU A 120 -16.67 10.88 37.74
N SER A 121 -17.05 11.26 36.53
CA SER A 121 -18.47 11.36 36.14
C SER A 121 -19.06 10.05 35.63
N ALA A 122 -18.24 9.02 35.42
CA ALA A 122 -18.69 7.74 34.85
C ALA A 122 -19.68 7.01 35.78
N LEU A 123 -20.92 6.85 35.30
CA LEU A 123 -21.95 6.06 35.99
C LEU A 123 -22.06 4.64 35.46
N ASN A 124 -21.68 4.43 34.19
CA ASN A 124 -21.69 3.16 33.48
C ASN A 124 -20.77 3.25 32.24
N PHE A 125 -20.78 2.23 31.38
CA PHE A 125 -20.04 2.22 30.11
C PHE A 125 -20.86 2.73 28.92
N ASP A 126 -22.09 3.21 29.13
CA ASP A 126 -22.95 3.66 28.03
C ASP A 126 -22.50 5.03 27.48
N ASN A 127 -21.65 5.76 28.21
CA ASN A 127 -21.03 7.01 27.78
C ASN A 127 -19.53 6.81 27.53
N THR A 128 -19.17 6.64 26.26
CA THR A 128 -17.77 6.47 25.82
C THR A 128 -16.90 7.69 26.09
N VAL A 129 -17.45 8.85 26.43
CA VAL A 129 -16.62 10.00 26.85
C VAL A 129 -16.11 9.83 28.29
N GLU A 130 -16.78 8.98 29.09
CA GLU A 130 -16.56 8.86 30.54
C GLU A 130 -15.94 7.52 30.94
N ALA A 131 -16.16 6.43 30.19
CA ALA A 131 -15.55 5.14 30.46
C ALA A 131 -15.26 4.31 29.20
N TRP A 132 -14.17 3.53 29.25
CA TRP A 132 -13.74 2.61 28.19
C TRP A 132 -13.30 1.26 28.76
N ILE A 133 -13.54 0.18 28.00
CA ILE A 133 -12.90 -1.13 28.22
C ILE A 133 -12.06 -1.44 26.99
N ILE A 134 -10.80 -1.80 27.19
CA ILE A 134 -9.89 -2.17 26.12
C ILE A 134 -9.34 -3.56 26.42
N SER A 135 -9.71 -4.54 25.57
CA SER A 135 -9.27 -5.92 25.73
C SER A 135 -7.76 -6.04 25.57
N ALA A 136 -7.12 -6.85 26.41
CA ALA A 136 -5.71 -7.19 26.29
C ALA A 136 -5.36 -7.83 24.93
N ASN A 137 -6.32 -8.52 24.29
CA ASN A 137 -6.08 -9.22 23.02
C ASN A 137 -6.12 -8.30 21.80
N ASN A 138 -6.79 -7.15 21.89
CA ASN A 138 -6.85 -6.16 20.79
C ASN A 138 -5.62 -5.24 20.78
N TYR A 139 -4.79 -5.31 21.81
CA TYR A 139 -3.45 -4.77 21.85
C TYR A 139 -2.47 -5.95 21.98
N GLN A 140 -2.32 -6.73 20.92
CA GLN A 140 -1.09 -7.50 20.78
C GLN A 140 0.06 -6.49 20.73
N THR A 141 0.69 -6.28 21.89
CA THR A 141 2.05 -5.80 21.91
C THR A 141 2.86 -6.83 21.13
N THR A 142 3.33 -6.43 19.95
CA THR A 142 4.56 -6.99 19.41
C THR A 142 5.58 -6.89 20.54
N SER A 143 5.92 -8.02 21.15
CA SER A 143 6.85 -8.11 22.28
C SER A 143 8.27 -7.83 21.77
N GLY A 144 8.55 -6.56 21.49
CA GLY A 144 9.78 -6.12 20.83
C GLY A 144 10.37 -4.81 21.34
N THR A 145 9.74 -4.10 22.28
CA THR A 145 10.38 -2.92 22.90
C THR A 145 11.15 -3.34 24.14
N GLY A 146 12.43 -3.62 23.94
CA GLY A 146 13.39 -3.80 24.99
C GLY A 146 13.53 -2.54 25.85
N GLU A 147 12.84 -2.52 26.99
CA GLU A 147 13.51 -2.06 28.20
C GLU A 147 14.52 -3.15 28.57
N THR A 148 15.78 -2.95 28.19
CA THR A 148 16.87 -3.64 28.87
C THR A 148 16.85 -3.20 30.32
N LYS A 149 16.16 -3.96 31.18
CA LYS A 149 16.42 -3.92 32.62
C LYS A 149 17.92 -4.18 32.78
N ASP A 150 18.62 -3.20 33.34
CA ASP A 150 20.07 -3.27 33.56
C ASP A 150 20.40 -4.59 34.28
N HIS A 151 21.20 -5.43 33.62
CA HIS A 151 21.67 -6.71 34.17
C HIS A 151 22.41 -6.53 35.51
N LYS A 152 22.76 -5.30 35.90
CA LYS A 152 23.31 -4.97 37.23
C LYS A 152 22.30 -5.04 38.37
N ILE A 153 21.00 -5.14 38.12
CA ILE A 153 19.98 -5.28 39.19
C ILE A 153 19.66 -6.76 39.48
N LEU A 154 20.18 -7.71 38.68
CA LEU A 154 20.10 -9.14 38.97
C LEU A 154 21.20 -9.61 39.94
N VAL A 155 21.39 -8.89 41.04
CA VAL A 155 22.32 -9.25 42.12
C VAL A 155 21.69 -10.32 43.00
N ASN A 156 21.50 -11.54 42.47
CA ASN A 156 21.37 -12.79 43.25
C ASN A 156 21.26 -14.08 42.40
N ARG A 157 21.69 -14.09 41.13
CA ARG A 157 21.68 -15.34 40.33
C ARG A 157 22.89 -16.26 40.54
N ASP A 158 23.75 -15.96 41.51
CA ASP A 158 24.85 -16.84 41.95
C ASP A 158 24.44 -17.76 43.11
N ALA A 159 23.21 -17.66 43.62
CA ALA A 159 22.66 -18.67 44.51
C ALA A 159 22.20 -19.88 43.67
N LEU A 160 23.11 -20.85 43.47
CA LEU A 160 22.86 -22.27 43.14
C LEU A 160 21.41 -22.58 42.72
N ASP A 161 20.99 -22.09 41.55
CA ASP A 161 19.64 -22.31 41.06
C ASP A 161 19.52 -23.66 40.36
N GLN A 162 18.44 -24.32 40.73
CA GLN A 162 18.05 -25.69 40.56
C GLN A 162 17.43 -25.92 39.18
N HIS A 163 18.18 -25.70 38.12
CA HIS A 163 17.83 -26.35 36.86
C HIS A 163 18.43 -27.76 36.88
N PRO A 164 17.61 -28.83 36.90
CA PRO A 164 18.11 -30.18 36.74
C PRO A 164 18.57 -30.33 35.29
N MET A 165 19.81 -29.95 35.02
CA MET A 165 20.56 -30.35 33.83
C MET A 165 21.15 -31.78 34.01
N VAL A 166 20.54 -32.57 34.91
CA VAL A 166 20.88 -33.97 35.19
C VAL A 166 19.78 -34.86 34.58
N ALA A 167 19.67 -34.85 33.25
CA ALA A 167 18.90 -35.85 32.50
C ALA A 167 19.22 -35.84 30.99
N ILE A 168 20.49 -35.73 30.61
CA ILE A 168 20.97 -36.43 29.40
C ILE A 168 21.99 -37.43 29.92
N GLY A 169 21.49 -38.65 30.14
CA GLY A 169 22.20 -39.75 30.76
C GLY A 169 23.50 -40.09 30.04
N ASP A 170 24.53 -40.23 30.87
CA ASP A 170 25.88 -40.75 30.67
C ASP A 170 25.92 -42.26 30.34
N GLY A 171 24.88 -42.79 29.68
CA GLY A 171 24.80 -44.21 29.31
C GLY A 171 25.43 -44.57 27.97
N THR A 172 25.83 -43.58 27.16
CA THR A 172 26.55 -43.83 25.91
C THR A 172 28.05 -43.83 26.18
N PRO A 173 28.82 -44.84 25.70
CA PRO A 173 30.24 -44.94 25.94
C PRO A 173 30.95 -43.63 25.57
N GLU A 174 31.88 -43.21 26.42
CA GLU A 174 32.67 -41.95 26.50
C GLU A 174 33.33 -41.45 25.20
N GLY A 175 33.06 -42.07 24.04
CA GLY A 175 33.53 -41.67 22.71
C GLY A 175 32.49 -40.99 21.81
N GLN A 176 31.22 -40.80 22.21
CA GLN A 176 30.19 -40.19 21.32
C GLN A 176 29.91 -38.69 21.54
N LEU A 177 30.29 -38.11 22.68
CA LEU A 177 30.16 -36.66 22.93
C LEU A 177 30.96 -35.78 21.94
N PRO A 178 32.18 -36.15 21.51
CA PRO A 178 32.89 -35.42 20.46
C PRO A 178 32.17 -35.44 19.11
N ALA A 179 31.46 -36.53 18.79
CA ALA A 179 30.70 -36.64 17.53
C ALA A 179 29.44 -35.75 17.55
N VAL A 180 28.78 -35.62 18.71
CA VAL A 180 27.60 -34.76 18.88
C VAL A 180 27.98 -33.27 19.05
N LEU A 181 29.18 -32.96 19.51
CA LEU A 181 29.72 -31.59 19.54
C LEU A 181 30.31 -31.17 18.18
N ALA A 182 30.92 -32.08 17.43
CA ALA A 182 31.36 -31.85 16.05
C ALA A 182 30.19 -31.60 15.07
N SER A 183 28.97 -31.98 15.45
CA SER A 183 27.75 -31.68 14.70
C SER A 183 27.08 -30.35 15.11
N LYS A 184 27.68 -29.55 16.00
CA LYS A 184 27.10 -28.25 16.37
C LYS A 184 27.65 -27.14 15.48
N MET A 185 26.77 -26.22 15.10
CA MET A 185 27.14 -24.95 14.48
C MET A 185 28.05 -24.15 15.41
N ASN A 186 29.19 -23.69 14.90
CA ASN A 186 30.18 -22.91 15.64
C ASN A 186 30.24 -21.47 15.13
N TRP A 187 29.69 -20.53 15.87
CA TRP A 187 29.67 -19.12 15.46
C TRP A 187 31.08 -18.51 15.49
N ARG A 188 31.52 -18.02 14.33
CA ARG A 188 32.83 -17.38 14.10
C ARG A 188 32.76 -15.85 13.99
N GLY A 189 31.57 -15.25 14.06
CA GLY A 189 31.40 -13.81 13.90
C GLY A 189 31.40 -13.37 12.44
N ARG A 190 31.81 -12.12 12.18
CA ARG A 190 31.96 -11.58 10.82
C ARG A 190 33.09 -12.28 10.07
N TRP A 191 32.93 -12.48 8.77
CA TRP A 191 33.91 -13.11 7.92
C TRP A 191 35.21 -12.31 7.89
N PHE A 192 36.32 -13.03 7.89
CA PHE A 192 37.66 -12.51 7.65
C PHE A 192 38.46 -13.57 6.88
N PRO A 193 39.49 -13.19 6.10
CA PRO A 193 40.34 -14.16 5.42
C PRO A 193 40.96 -15.17 6.40
N GLY A 194 40.60 -16.45 6.28
CA GLY A 194 41.01 -17.50 7.21
C GLY A 194 40.45 -18.87 6.80
N ILE A 195 40.78 -19.92 7.58
CA ILE A 195 40.23 -21.27 7.40
C ILE A 195 39.04 -21.45 8.35
N TYR A 196 37.91 -21.84 7.78
CA TYR A 196 36.67 -22.19 8.45
C TYR A 196 36.46 -23.70 8.37
N ALA A 197 36.22 -24.35 9.50
CA ALA A 197 35.94 -25.78 9.56
C ALA A 197 34.46 -26.06 9.19
N LEU A 198 34.14 -27.31 8.88
CA LEU A 198 32.76 -27.78 8.76
C LEU A 198 31.92 -27.31 9.97
N ASN A 199 30.72 -26.80 9.71
CA ASN A 199 29.77 -26.21 10.65
C ASN A 199 30.18 -24.86 11.27
N ASP A 200 31.29 -24.24 10.85
CA ASP A 200 31.57 -22.87 11.23
C ASP A 200 30.55 -21.92 10.57
N VAL A 201 29.93 -21.07 11.39
CA VAL A 201 28.92 -20.09 10.94
C VAL A 201 29.53 -18.70 10.97
N THR A 202 29.37 -17.93 9.90
CA THR A 202 29.89 -16.56 9.82
C THR A 202 28.90 -15.63 9.12
N THR A 203 29.07 -14.32 9.33
CA THR A 203 28.37 -13.28 8.55
C THR A 203 29.30 -12.57 7.59
N ASP A 204 28.88 -12.41 6.35
CA ASP A 204 29.59 -11.61 5.35
C ASP A 204 28.62 -10.63 4.68
N GLY A 205 28.66 -9.37 5.12
CA GLY A 205 27.65 -8.38 4.78
C GLY A 205 26.25 -8.86 5.24
N PRO A 206 25.25 -8.90 4.34
CA PRO A 206 23.91 -9.40 4.66
C PRO A 206 23.82 -10.93 4.76
N TRP A 207 24.87 -11.67 4.38
CA TRP A 207 24.82 -13.13 4.29
C TRP A 207 25.23 -13.76 5.61
N THR A 208 24.37 -14.61 6.18
CA THR A 208 24.74 -15.54 7.27
C THR A 208 24.81 -16.93 6.69
N MET A 209 25.99 -17.56 6.78
CA MET A 209 26.26 -18.83 6.11
C MET A 209 26.99 -19.79 7.04
N VAL A 210 26.82 -21.08 6.79
CA VAL A 210 27.52 -22.17 7.47
C VAL A 210 28.42 -22.90 6.50
N ALA A 211 29.67 -23.11 6.87
CA ALA A 211 30.60 -23.89 6.09
C ALA A 211 30.15 -25.36 6.08
N ASN A 212 29.89 -25.92 4.91
CA ASN A 212 29.47 -27.32 4.74
C ASN A 212 30.67 -28.26 4.48
N GLN A 213 31.88 -27.69 4.41
CA GLN A 213 33.18 -28.37 4.49
C GLN A 213 34.27 -27.38 4.93
N GLU A 214 35.49 -27.87 5.18
CA GLU A 214 36.61 -26.97 5.48
C GLU A 214 36.90 -26.07 4.27
N THR A 215 36.90 -24.75 4.47
CA THR A 215 37.05 -23.77 3.39
C THR A 215 37.77 -22.51 3.84
N SER A 216 38.46 -21.86 2.90
CA SER A 216 38.98 -20.50 3.07
C SER A 216 38.33 -19.51 2.11
N GLU A 217 37.31 -19.95 1.39
CA GLU A 217 36.59 -19.14 0.42
C GLU A 217 35.66 -18.14 1.12
N GLN A 218 35.41 -17.02 0.47
CA GLN A 218 34.50 -16.01 0.99
C GLN A 218 33.04 -16.51 0.90
N PRO A 219 32.23 -16.37 1.98
CA PRO A 219 30.86 -16.87 2.00
C PRO A 219 29.95 -16.09 1.05
N SER A 220 30.00 -14.75 1.11
CA SER A 220 29.11 -13.94 0.27
C SER A 220 29.43 -14.16 -1.22
N PRO A 221 28.42 -14.21 -2.10
CA PRO A 221 28.70 -14.34 -3.52
C PRO A 221 29.49 -13.12 -4.01
N GLN A 222 30.57 -13.39 -4.74
CA GLN A 222 31.49 -12.38 -5.27
C GLN A 222 31.16 -12.10 -6.72
N ASP A 223 31.04 -10.82 -7.07
CA ASP A 223 30.80 -10.39 -8.45
C ASP A 223 31.96 -10.82 -9.36
N ILE A 224 31.60 -11.39 -10.52
CA ILE A 224 32.53 -11.73 -11.60
C ILE A 224 32.30 -10.77 -12.76
N GLY A 225 33.32 -10.00 -13.11
CA GLY A 225 33.27 -9.11 -14.26
C GLY A 225 32.38 -7.88 -14.04
N VAL A 226 31.78 -7.38 -15.12
CA VAL A 226 30.87 -6.22 -15.11
C VAL A 226 29.43 -6.71 -15.31
N PRO A 227 28.42 -5.94 -14.85
CA PRO A 227 27.04 -6.27 -15.13
C PRO A 227 26.77 -6.36 -16.63
N LEU A 228 25.98 -7.36 -17.02
CA LEU A 228 25.58 -7.65 -18.37
C LEU A 228 24.10 -7.35 -18.55
N TYR A 229 23.71 -7.02 -19.78
CA TYR A 229 22.32 -6.74 -20.13
C TYR A 229 21.82 -7.77 -21.14
N GLY A 230 20.55 -8.14 -21.06
CA GLY A 230 19.91 -9.01 -22.06
C GLY A 230 19.82 -8.38 -23.44
N MET A 231 19.87 -7.05 -23.50
CA MET A 231 19.90 -6.24 -24.73
C MET A 231 20.72 -4.95 -24.48
N PRO A 232 21.47 -4.44 -25.48
CA PRO A 232 22.15 -3.14 -25.36
C PRO A 232 21.18 -2.01 -25.06
N ILE A 233 21.53 -1.10 -24.15
CA ILE A 233 20.66 0.02 -23.75
C ILE A 233 20.42 1.04 -24.88
N ASP A 234 21.31 1.08 -25.87
CA ASP A 234 21.24 1.95 -27.06
C ASP A 234 20.54 1.29 -28.25
N THR A 235 19.84 0.17 -28.02
CA THR A 235 19.12 -0.54 -29.08
C THR A 235 17.97 0.30 -29.63
N VAL A 236 17.90 0.41 -30.95
CA VAL A 236 16.84 1.14 -31.67
C VAL A 236 15.76 0.16 -32.11
N PHE A 237 14.56 0.30 -31.55
CA PHE A 237 13.43 -0.57 -31.86
C PHE A 237 12.67 -0.15 -33.11
N ASN A 238 12.09 -1.12 -33.81
CA ASN A 238 10.97 -0.84 -34.71
C ASN A 238 9.69 -0.68 -33.86
N VAL A 239 8.79 0.19 -34.32
CA VAL A 239 7.48 0.38 -33.69
C VAL A 239 6.45 -0.42 -34.48
N ALA A 240 5.81 -1.35 -33.80
CA ALA A 240 4.66 -2.09 -34.30
C ALA A 240 3.41 -1.70 -33.49
N GLU A 241 2.21 -1.99 -34.00
CA GLU A 241 0.97 -1.60 -33.33
C GLU A 241 -0.15 -2.64 -33.52
N ASN A 242 -1.06 -2.73 -32.55
CA ASN A 242 -2.28 -3.53 -32.65
C ASN A 242 -3.39 -2.91 -31.80
N THR A 243 -4.65 -3.07 -32.19
CA THR A 243 -5.80 -2.58 -31.42
C THR A 243 -6.20 -3.50 -30.27
N SER A 244 -5.63 -4.71 -30.19
CA SER A 244 -5.85 -5.64 -29.08
C SER A 244 -4.91 -5.32 -27.91
N ILE A 245 -5.17 -5.94 -26.76
CA ILE A 245 -4.18 -5.98 -25.67
C ILE A 245 -2.90 -6.63 -26.19
N ILE A 246 -1.79 -5.90 -26.10
CA ILE A 246 -0.47 -6.42 -26.41
C ILE A 246 0.06 -7.10 -25.17
N LYS A 247 0.56 -8.33 -25.34
CA LYS A 247 1.36 -9.00 -24.33
C LYS A 247 2.62 -9.53 -25.00
N VAL A 248 3.77 -9.17 -24.43
CA VAL A 248 5.07 -9.68 -24.81
C VAL A 248 5.67 -10.43 -23.62
N GLN A 249 6.37 -11.53 -23.89
CA GLN A 249 7.01 -12.35 -22.87
C GLN A 249 8.43 -12.69 -23.29
N HIS A 250 9.37 -12.52 -22.37
CA HIS A 250 10.73 -13.04 -22.48
C HIS A 250 10.93 -14.14 -21.42
N ASP A 251 11.36 -15.31 -21.86
CA ASP A 251 11.74 -16.44 -21.02
C ASP A 251 13.26 -16.54 -20.98
N TYR A 252 13.86 -16.37 -19.80
CA TYR A 252 15.31 -16.47 -19.56
C TYR A 252 15.63 -17.79 -18.87
N ILE A 253 16.39 -18.66 -19.54
CA ILE A 253 16.96 -19.88 -18.95
C ILE A 253 18.45 -19.61 -18.69
N PHE A 254 18.81 -19.39 -17.43
CA PHE A 254 20.15 -18.95 -17.06
C PHE A 254 21.21 -20.04 -17.29
N THR A 255 22.28 -19.71 -17.99
CA THR A 255 23.44 -20.59 -18.25
C THR A 255 24.61 -20.28 -17.31
N LYS A 256 24.53 -19.18 -16.56
CA LYS A 256 25.50 -18.77 -15.53
C LYS A 256 24.80 -18.50 -14.20
N LYS A 257 25.55 -18.63 -13.10
CA LYS A 257 25.09 -18.22 -11.76
C LYS A 257 25.34 -16.73 -11.55
N GLY A 258 24.44 -16.05 -10.84
CA GLY A 258 24.62 -14.65 -10.54
C GLY A 258 23.43 -14.00 -9.89
N TYR A 259 23.39 -12.68 -9.99
CA TYR A 259 22.32 -11.84 -9.49
C TYR A 259 21.45 -11.35 -10.64
N PHE A 260 20.15 -11.57 -10.51
CA PHE A 260 19.15 -10.86 -11.28
C PHE A 260 18.91 -9.52 -10.59
N GLU A 261 19.42 -8.41 -11.15
CA GLU A 261 19.44 -7.12 -10.46
C GLU A 261 18.21 -6.25 -10.77
N LEU A 262 17.75 -6.28 -12.03
CA LEU A 262 16.79 -5.29 -12.53
C LEU A 262 16.05 -5.78 -13.78
N VAL A 263 14.81 -5.33 -13.94
CA VAL A 263 14.07 -5.36 -15.21
C VAL A 263 13.95 -3.94 -15.73
N SER A 264 14.23 -3.73 -17.01
CA SER A 264 13.97 -2.46 -17.68
C SER A 264 12.94 -2.68 -18.78
N ILE A 265 11.97 -1.77 -18.90
CA ILE A 265 10.92 -1.81 -19.91
C ILE A 265 11.08 -0.63 -20.86
N HIS A 266 10.96 -0.89 -22.16
CA HIS A 266 10.92 0.13 -23.21
C HIS A 266 9.56 0.09 -23.90
N VAL A 267 8.92 1.25 -24.04
CA VAL A 267 7.66 1.43 -24.76
C VAL A 267 7.78 2.59 -25.74
N PRO A 268 7.32 2.47 -26.99
CA PRO A 268 7.41 3.56 -27.96
C PRO A 268 6.63 4.81 -27.53
N SER A 269 5.46 4.60 -26.93
CA SER A 269 4.58 5.65 -26.43
C SER A 269 4.06 5.28 -25.05
N TRP A 270 4.02 6.26 -24.14
CA TRP A 270 3.42 6.10 -22.83
C TRP A 270 2.60 7.36 -22.49
N ASP A 271 1.35 7.17 -22.11
CA ASP A 271 0.48 8.23 -21.59
C ASP A 271 -0.33 7.73 -20.38
N LEU A 272 -1.11 8.61 -19.77
CA LEU A 272 -1.96 8.27 -18.62
C LEU A 272 -3.15 7.37 -18.98
N ASN A 273 -3.39 7.14 -20.27
CA ASN A 273 -4.43 6.26 -20.77
C ASN A 273 -3.90 4.84 -20.98
N VAL A 274 -2.59 4.58 -20.90
CA VAL A 274 -2.06 3.21 -21.00
C VAL A 274 -2.23 2.49 -19.66
N VAL A 275 -2.96 1.37 -19.68
CA VAL A 275 -2.95 0.39 -18.59
C VAL A 275 -1.85 -0.61 -18.89
N SER A 276 -0.97 -0.87 -17.93
CA SER A 276 0.13 -1.82 -18.09
C SER A 276 0.35 -2.70 -16.87
N LYS A 277 0.93 -3.87 -17.10
CA LYS A 277 1.21 -4.87 -16.07
C LYS A 277 2.50 -5.59 -16.40
N ILE A 278 3.40 -5.64 -15.44
CA ILE A 278 4.62 -6.45 -15.50
C ILE A 278 4.43 -7.63 -14.55
N THR A 279 4.68 -8.84 -15.02
CA THR A 279 4.68 -10.06 -14.22
C THR A 279 6.03 -10.74 -14.40
N ILE A 280 6.79 -10.87 -13.32
CA ILE A 280 8.02 -11.67 -13.28
C ILE A 280 7.71 -12.96 -12.54
N TYR A 281 7.93 -14.09 -13.18
CA TYR A 281 7.61 -15.40 -12.66
C TYR A 281 8.85 -16.28 -12.67
N ASP A 282 9.23 -16.79 -11.49
CA ASP A 282 10.16 -17.90 -11.39
C ASP A 282 9.38 -19.20 -11.59
N ILE A 283 9.53 -19.80 -12.78
CA ILE A 283 8.78 -20.99 -13.17
C ILE A 283 9.13 -22.19 -12.29
N ASN A 284 10.35 -22.25 -11.76
CA ASN A 284 10.79 -23.37 -10.94
C ASN A 284 10.31 -23.23 -9.49
N ALA A 285 10.22 -21.99 -8.99
CA ALA A 285 9.81 -21.70 -7.60
C ALA A 285 8.30 -21.47 -7.44
N ASP A 286 7.55 -21.29 -8.53
CA ASP A 286 6.14 -20.89 -8.52
C ASP A 286 5.91 -19.56 -7.75
N VAL A 287 6.83 -18.61 -7.93
CA VAL A 287 6.78 -17.28 -7.30
C VAL A 287 6.59 -16.22 -8.37
N ALA A 288 5.58 -15.36 -8.19
CA ALA A 288 5.29 -14.24 -9.09
C ALA A 288 5.46 -12.90 -8.37
N VAL A 289 6.14 -11.94 -9.01
CA VAL A 289 6.10 -10.52 -8.67
C VAL A 289 5.27 -9.79 -9.73
N ILE A 290 4.24 -9.07 -9.29
CA ILE A 290 3.33 -8.35 -10.15
C ILE A 290 3.45 -6.85 -9.87
N ILE A 291 3.67 -6.06 -10.92
CA ILE A 291 3.71 -4.60 -10.87
C ILE A 291 2.64 -4.06 -11.80
N ASN A 292 1.63 -3.43 -11.21
CA ASN A 292 0.49 -2.87 -11.93
C ASN A 292 0.72 -1.38 -12.20
N ASN A 293 0.47 -0.96 -13.43
CA ASN A 293 0.58 0.40 -13.94
C ASN A 293 1.89 1.13 -13.54
N PRO A 294 3.08 0.53 -13.77
CA PRO A 294 4.34 1.23 -13.58
C PRO A 294 4.35 2.52 -14.43
N ILE A 295 4.96 3.58 -13.89
CA ILE A 295 5.20 4.81 -14.65
C ILE A 295 6.36 4.54 -15.60
N LEU A 296 6.12 4.59 -16.92
CA LEU A 296 7.14 4.37 -17.94
C LEU A 296 7.51 5.67 -18.66
N THR A 297 8.72 5.71 -19.20
CA THR A 297 9.22 6.81 -20.03
C THR A 297 8.90 6.49 -21.50
N PRO A 298 8.18 7.36 -22.23
CA PRO A 298 7.97 7.20 -23.67
C PRO A 298 9.31 7.17 -24.41
N ASP A 299 9.47 6.21 -25.32
CA ASP A 299 10.66 6.04 -26.17
C ASP A 299 11.99 5.99 -25.38
N GLY A 300 11.96 5.37 -24.20
CA GLY A 300 13.11 5.21 -23.34
C GLY A 300 13.02 4.00 -22.42
N TRP A 301 14.17 3.50 -21.99
CA TRP A 301 14.23 2.46 -20.97
C TRP A 301 13.81 3.01 -19.62
N THR A 302 12.89 2.30 -18.97
CA THR A 302 12.48 2.57 -17.59
C THR A 302 12.83 1.40 -16.70
N ASP A 303 13.63 1.68 -15.69
CA ASP A 303 14.07 0.71 -14.71
C ASP A 303 12.94 0.42 -13.72
N VAL A 304 12.57 -0.86 -13.65
CA VAL A 304 11.54 -1.39 -12.76
C VAL A 304 12.24 -2.23 -11.70
N ALA A 305 12.47 -1.60 -10.55
CA ALA A 305 13.23 -2.19 -9.46
C ALA A 305 12.47 -3.36 -8.80
N LEU A 306 13.12 -4.53 -8.71
CA LEU A 306 12.59 -5.74 -8.08
C LEU A 306 13.35 -6.16 -6.82
N GLY A 307 14.46 -5.48 -6.54
CA GLY A 307 15.50 -6.01 -5.67
C GLY A 307 16.38 -7.01 -6.42
N SER A 308 17.53 -7.33 -5.84
CA SER A 308 18.47 -8.32 -6.37
C SER A 308 18.21 -9.68 -5.73
N PHE A 309 18.10 -10.73 -6.55
CA PHE A 309 18.02 -12.11 -6.07
C PHE A 309 18.97 -13.03 -6.85
N ILE A 310 19.38 -14.13 -6.21
CA ILE A 310 20.30 -15.10 -6.81
C ILE A 310 19.54 -15.98 -7.80
N VAL A 311 20.14 -16.20 -8.96
CA VAL A 311 19.73 -17.22 -9.94
C VAL A 311 20.84 -18.26 -10.10
N ASP A 312 20.44 -19.53 -10.17
CA ASP A 312 21.33 -20.65 -10.45
C ASP A 312 21.29 -21.03 -11.94
N ILE A 313 22.24 -21.84 -12.38
CA ILE A 313 22.22 -22.41 -13.74
C ILE A 313 20.97 -23.28 -13.88
N GLY A 314 20.18 -23.03 -14.92
CA GLY A 314 18.89 -23.67 -15.18
C GLY A 314 17.70 -23.00 -14.49
N SER A 315 17.90 -21.93 -13.71
CA SER A 315 16.79 -21.06 -13.29
C SER A 315 16.04 -20.55 -14.52
N HIS A 316 14.72 -20.60 -14.48
CA HIS A 316 13.85 -20.20 -15.59
C HIS A 316 12.94 -19.06 -15.13
N ILE A 317 13.28 -17.84 -15.56
CA ILE A 317 12.55 -16.62 -15.22
C ILE A 317 11.77 -16.16 -16.45
N ALA A 318 10.45 -16.07 -16.34
CA ALA A 318 9.59 -15.49 -17.35
C ALA A 318 9.21 -14.07 -16.96
N ILE A 319 9.38 -13.12 -17.89
CA ILE A 319 8.97 -11.73 -17.72
C ILE A 319 7.93 -11.44 -18.76
N GLN A 320 6.70 -11.19 -18.30
CA GLN A 320 5.57 -10.83 -19.14
C GLN A 320 5.27 -9.34 -18.94
N PHE A 321 5.19 -8.61 -20.05
CA PHE A 321 4.71 -7.23 -20.07
C PHE A 321 3.45 -7.15 -20.91
N SER A 322 2.34 -6.72 -20.30
CA SER A 322 1.05 -6.56 -20.96
C SER A 322 0.61 -5.11 -20.86
N TYR A 323 0.09 -4.56 -21.95
CA TYR A 323 -0.43 -3.19 -21.94
C TYR A 323 -1.41 -2.94 -23.08
N TYR A 324 -2.24 -1.92 -22.87
CA TYR A 324 -3.22 -1.47 -23.84
C TYR A 324 -3.66 -0.04 -23.54
N ASN A 325 -4.17 0.65 -24.56
CA ASN A 325 -4.76 1.98 -24.39
C ASN A 325 -6.19 1.85 -23.82
N SER A 326 -6.47 2.61 -22.78
CA SER A 326 -7.75 2.74 -22.08
C SER A 326 -8.07 4.21 -21.86
N SER A 327 -9.23 4.72 -22.24
CA SER A 327 -9.55 6.12 -21.93
C SER A 327 -9.71 6.32 -20.43
N THR A 328 -9.01 7.33 -19.88
CA THR A 328 -9.27 7.86 -18.53
C THR A 328 -10.73 8.27 -18.33
N ALA A 329 -11.43 8.68 -19.39
CA ALA A 329 -12.86 9.02 -19.37
C ALA A 329 -13.81 7.82 -19.18
N SER A 330 -13.28 6.59 -19.05
CA SER A 330 -14.08 5.36 -18.96
C SER A 330 -13.77 4.54 -17.72
N GLU A 331 -13.01 5.10 -16.77
CA GLU A 331 -12.79 4.47 -15.48
C GLU A 331 -14.07 4.55 -14.65
N ILE A 332 -14.60 3.39 -14.31
CA ILE A 332 -15.72 3.25 -13.37
C ILE A 332 -15.10 2.92 -12.03
N ASN A 333 -15.26 3.81 -11.05
CA ASN A 333 -14.76 3.61 -9.69
C ASN A 333 -15.91 3.74 -8.70
N GLY A 334 -16.09 2.72 -7.86
CA GLY A 334 -17.11 2.69 -6.82
C GLY A 334 -16.91 1.51 -5.85
N GLY A 335 -17.70 1.51 -4.77
CA GLY A 335 -17.71 0.45 -3.77
C GLY A 335 -18.89 -0.52 -3.96
N TRP A 336 -18.65 -1.82 -3.95
CA TRP A 336 -19.71 -2.85 -3.98
C TRP A 336 -19.43 -3.95 -2.96
N ASN A 337 -20.49 -4.59 -2.46
CA ASN A 337 -20.35 -5.84 -1.71
C ASN A 337 -20.05 -7.00 -2.66
N SER A 338 -19.00 -7.76 -2.37
CA SER A 338 -18.65 -8.96 -3.11
C SER A 338 -19.60 -10.12 -2.77
N SER A 339 -19.97 -10.89 -3.80
CA SER A 339 -20.65 -12.17 -3.66
C SER A 339 -19.99 -13.20 -4.56
N ILE A 340 -19.40 -14.23 -3.96
CA ILE A 340 -18.46 -15.14 -4.62
C ILE A 340 -19.08 -16.51 -4.85
N ASN A 341 -18.84 -17.09 -6.03
CA ASN A 341 -19.48 -18.31 -6.54
C ASN A 341 -21.00 -18.17 -6.74
N ALA A 342 -21.44 -16.96 -7.09
CA ALA A 342 -22.82 -16.65 -7.44
C ALA A 342 -22.91 -16.25 -8.93
N ALA A 343 -23.92 -16.73 -9.64
CA ALA A 343 -24.15 -16.41 -11.06
C ALA A 343 -25.55 -15.81 -11.30
N THR A 344 -26.20 -15.35 -10.23
CA THR A 344 -27.57 -14.84 -10.26
C THR A 344 -27.58 -13.31 -10.30
N VAL A 345 -28.78 -12.72 -10.26
CA VAL A 345 -28.97 -11.29 -10.01
C VAL A 345 -28.23 -10.90 -8.71
N PRO A 346 -27.41 -9.83 -8.72
CA PRO A 346 -26.75 -9.34 -7.52
C PRO A 346 -27.77 -8.80 -6.52
N ALA A 347 -27.41 -8.79 -5.24
CA ALA A 347 -28.15 -7.98 -4.27
C ALA A 347 -27.96 -6.49 -4.59
N ASP A 348 -28.84 -5.65 -4.03
CA ASP A 348 -28.70 -4.19 -4.08
C ASP A 348 -27.29 -3.77 -3.63
N LYS A 349 -26.60 -2.97 -4.44
CA LYS A 349 -25.23 -2.48 -4.19
C LYS A 349 -24.19 -3.59 -4.01
N ALA A 350 -24.31 -4.65 -4.79
CA ALA A 350 -23.40 -5.78 -4.79
C ALA A 350 -23.00 -6.21 -6.21
N TYR A 351 -22.00 -7.08 -6.30
CA TYR A 351 -21.76 -7.87 -7.51
C TYR A 351 -21.62 -9.35 -7.19
N ASN A 352 -21.86 -10.18 -8.19
CA ASN A 352 -21.69 -11.61 -8.17
C ASN A 352 -20.56 -12.03 -9.13
N VAL A 353 -19.63 -12.85 -8.65
CA VAL A 353 -18.61 -13.52 -9.47
C VAL A 353 -18.86 -15.02 -9.43
N SER A 354 -19.09 -15.66 -10.58
CA SER A 354 -19.45 -17.08 -10.58
C SER A 354 -18.30 -18.04 -10.28
N ASN A 355 -17.04 -17.62 -10.50
CA ASN A 355 -15.85 -18.45 -10.30
C ASN A 355 -14.58 -17.60 -10.08
N VAL A 356 -13.85 -17.82 -9.00
CA VAL A 356 -12.60 -17.07 -8.73
C VAL A 356 -11.37 -17.58 -9.48
N SER A 357 -11.54 -18.56 -10.38
CA SER A 357 -10.46 -19.11 -11.21
C SER A 357 -10.98 -19.51 -12.60
N GLY A 358 -10.22 -19.28 -13.66
CA GLY A 358 -10.66 -19.60 -15.02
C GLY A 358 -11.81 -18.72 -15.52
N THR A 359 -12.75 -19.29 -16.29
CA THR A 359 -13.82 -18.51 -16.94
C THR A 359 -15.09 -18.45 -16.10
N GLY A 360 -15.84 -17.34 -16.17
CA GLY A 360 -17.09 -17.19 -15.43
C GLY A 360 -18.02 -16.08 -15.92
N THR A 361 -18.95 -15.70 -15.06
CA THR A 361 -19.92 -14.61 -15.26
C THR A 361 -19.82 -13.61 -14.11
N PHE A 362 -19.65 -12.34 -14.45
CA PHE A 362 -19.60 -11.20 -13.54
C PHE A 362 -20.90 -10.42 -13.70
N VAL A 363 -21.65 -10.24 -12.61
CA VAL A 363 -22.92 -9.50 -12.61
C VAL A 363 -22.83 -8.41 -11.56
N ILE A 364 -23.03 -7.16 -11.95
CA ILE A 364 -22.84 -6.00 -11.05
C ILE A 364 -24.09 -5.11 -11.05
N ASP A 365 -24.52 -4.72 -9.86
CA ASP A 365 -25.61 -3.78 -9.66
C ASP A 365 -25.24 -2.38 -10.17
N HIS A 366 -26.19 -1.67 -10.77
CA HIS A 366 -25.93 -0.34 -11.35
C HIS A 366 -25.71 0.73 -10.28
N THR A 367 -26.18 0.53 -9.04
CA THR A 367 -25.95 1.45 -7.94
C THR A 367 -24.82 0.95 -7.04
N ASP A 368 -23.92 1.82 -6.63
CA ASP A 368 -22.82 1.48 -5.70
C ASP A 368 -23.18 1.73 -4.23
N LEU A 369 -22.24 1.44 -3.32
CA LEU A 369 -22.40 1.63 -1.87
C LEU A 369 -22.58 3.10 -1.46
N ASP A 370 -22.19 4.04 -2.30
CA ASP A 370 -22.32 5.49 -2.10
C ASP A 370 -23.61 6.06 -2.73
N ASP A 371 -24.53 5.18 -3.16
CA ASP A 371 -25.79 5.54 -3.85
C ASP A 371 -25.56 6.25 -5.20
N VAL A 372 -24.39 6.05 -5.83
CA VAL A 372 -24.08 6.58 -7.17
C VAL A 372 -24.58 5.59 -8.22
N GLU A 373 -25.28 6.10 -9.24
CA GLU A 373 -25.85 5.34 -10.34
C GLU A 373 -24.89 5.28 -11.54
N HIS A 374 -24.41 4.08 -11.88
CA HIS A 374 -23.41 3.80 -12.93
C HIS A 374 -24.02 3.11 -14.17
N THR A 375 -25.33 3.26 -14.42
CA THR A 375 -26.03 2.59 -15.53
C THR A 375 -25.37 2.84 -16.88
N ILE A 376 -24.95 4.07 -17.19
CA ILE A 376 -24.44 4.43 -18.53
C ILE A 376 -23.05 3.83 -18.71
N GLU A 377 -22.22 3.99 -17.69
CA GLU A 377 -20.84 3.55 -17.64
C GLU A 377 -20.77 2.03 -17.75
N LEU A 378 -21.53 1.31 -16.93
CA LEU A 378 -21.57 -0.16 -16.95
C LEU A 378 -22.16 -0.72 -18.25
N ARG A 379 -23.00 0.03 -18.97
CA ARG A 379 -23.47 -0.38 -20.31
C ARG A 379 -22.44 -0.21 -21.41
N ASN A 380 -21.45 0.65 -21.20
CA ASN A 380 -20.39 0.93 -22.16
C ASN A 380 -19.16 0.03 -21.98
N VAL A 381 -19.16 -0.86 -20.99
CA VAL A 381 -18.11 -1.89 -20.83
C VAL A 381 -18.08 -2.76 -22.08
N ALA A 382 -16.92 -2.82 -22.73
CA ALA A 382 -16.70 -3.56 -23.97
C ALA A 382 -16.13 -4.96 -23.69
N VAL A 383 -16.09 -5.83 -24.71
CA VAL A 383 -15.28 -7.05 -24.66
C VAL A 383 -13.80 -6.65 -24.60
N GLY A 384 -13.04 -7.26 -23.70
CA GLY A 384 -11.63 -6.94 -23.45
C GLY A 384 -11.41 -5.96 -22.31
N SER A 385 -12.45 -5.36 -21.74
CA SER A 385 -12.36 -4.55 -20.52
C SER A 385 -11.74 -5.35 -19.37
N ILE A 386 -10.89 -4.68 -18.60
CA ILE A 386 -10.26 -5.24 -17.41
C ILE A 386 -10.99 -4.72 -16.18
N ILE A 387 -11.41 -5.62 -15.31
CA ILE A 387 -12.14 -5.30 -14.09
C ILE A 387 -11.26 -5.73 -12.92
N ASN A 388 -10.84 -4.75 -12.12
CA ASN A 388 -10.06 -4.91 -10.91
C ASN A 388 -10.99 -4.81 -9.70
N LEU A 389 -11.09 -5.91 -8.95
CA LEU A 389 -11.88 -6.00 -7.73
C LEU A 389 -10.92 -6.07 -6.54
N VAL A 390 -10.94 -5.09 -5.64
CA VAL A 390 -9.99 -5.00 -4.52
C VAL A 390 -10.74 -4.91 -3.19
N GLU A 391 -10.43 -5.78 -2.23
CA GLU A 391 -11.02 -5.67 -0.88
C GLU A 391 -10.57 -4.38 -0.19
N SER A 392 -11.53 -3.52 0.19
CA SER A 392 -11.22 -2.22 0.80
C SER A 392 -10.50 -2.35 2.14
N ALA A 393 -10.70 -3.47 2.85
CA ALA A 393 -10.05 -3.75 4.14
C ALA A 393 -8.73 -4.54 4.01
N ASP A 394 -8.42 -5.10 2.84
CA ASP A 394 -7.20 -5.88 2.60
C ASP A 394 -6.81 -5.80 1.11
N SER A 395 -6.08 -4.76 0.74
CA SER A 395 -5.66 -4.53 -0.66
C SER A 395 -4.77 -5.62 -1.24
N THR A 396 -4.24 -6.52 -0.39
CA THR A 396 -3.48 -7.70 -0.82
C THR A 396 -4.37 -8.86 -1.30
N ARG A 397 -5.70 -8.72 -1.17
CA ARG A 397 -6.71 -9.58 -1.78
C ARG A 397 -7.42 -8.82 -2.89
N ASN A 398 -7.17 -9.24 -4.11
CA ASN A 398 -7.84 -8.70 -5.29
C ASN A 398 -8.20 -9.82 -6.26
N LEU A 399 -9.05 -9.50 -7.23
CA LEU A 399 -9.42 -10.37 -8.34
C LEU A 399 -9.45 -9.51 -9.60
N GLU A 400 -8.63 -9.86 -10.57
CA GLU A 400 -8.56 -9.22 -11.88
C GLU A 400 -9.15 -10.14 -12.94
N ILE A 401 -10.15 -9.65 -13.66
CA ILE A 401 -10.86 -10.40 -14.71
C ILE A 401 -10.91 -9.59 -16.00
N ARG A 402 -10.99 -10.30 -17.14
CA ARG A 402 -11.15 -9.71 -18.47
C ARG A 402 -12.51 -10.06 -19.04
N THR A 403 -13.28 -9.08 -19.49
CA THR A 403 -14.58 -9.35 -20.13
C THR A 403 -14.38 -10.07 -21.48
N THR A 404 -15.13 -11.15 -21.71
CA THR A 404 -15.11 -11.95 -22.94
C THR A 404 -16.41 -11.83 -23.71
N THR A 405 -17.52 -11.58 -23.02
CA THR A 405 -18.83 -11.29 -23.61
C THR A 405 -19.53 -10.21 -22.81
N VAL A 406 -20.28 -9.35 -23.48
CA VAL A 406 -21.12 -8.31 -22.85
C VAL A 406 -22.56 -8.59 -23.20
N ASP A 407 -23.45 -8.66 -22.21
CA ASP A 407 -24.89 -8.74 -22.46
C ASP A 407 -25.40 -7.42 -23.05
N GLN A 408 -25.80 -7.46 -24.32
CA GLN A 408 -26.29 -6.30 -25.08
C GLN A 408 -27.73 -5.91 -24.69
N THR A 409 -28.39 -6.74 -23.88
CA THR A 409 -29.73 -6.49 -23.34
C THR A 409 -29.72 -6.45 -21.81
N PRO A 410 -28.92 -5.54 -21.20
CA PRO A 410 -28.77 -5.50 -19.76
C PRO A 410 -30.12 -5.26 -19.09
N ALA A 411 -30.30 -5.88 -17.92
CA ALA A 411 -31.45 -5.63 -17.10
C ALA A 411 -31.52 -4.15 -16.68
N GLN A 412 -32.66 -3.74 -16.14
CA GLN A 412 -32.89 -2.34 -15.79
C GLN A 412 -31.98 -1.85 -14.64
N VAL A 413 -31.44 -2.75 -13.81
CA VAL A 413 -30.71 -2.43 -12.57
C VAL A 413 -29.36 -3.15 -12.41
N TYR A 414 -28.96 -3.99 -13.38
CA TYR A 414 -27.65 -4.65 -13.35
C TYR A 414 -27.12 -4.94 -14.75
N SER A 415 -25.80 -5.08 -14.86
CA SER A 415 -25.10 -5.52 -16.08
C SER A 415 -24.48 -6.90 -15.89
N THR A 416 -24.40 -7.68 -16.96
CA THR A 416 -23.81 -9.04 -16.97
C THR A 416 -22.69 -9.14 -18.01
N TYR A 417 -21.58 -9.73 -17.60
CA TYR A 417 -20.43 -9.97 -18.47
C TYR A 417 -19.94 -11.41 -18.31
N GLY A 418 -19.57 -12.04 -19.42
CA GLY A 418 -18.69 -13.22 -19.37
C GLY A 418 -17.26 -12.74 -19.16
N TYR A 419 -16.43 -13.51 -18.46
CA TYR A 419 -15.03 -13.15 -18.24
C TYR A 419 -14.07 -14.33 -18.24
N ASP A 420 -12.79 -14.02 -18.46
CA ASP A 420 -11.64 -14.87 -18.16
C ASP A 420 -10.89 -14.32 -16.94
N PHE A 421 -10.49 -15.19 -16.02
CA PHE A 421 -9.61 -14.86 -14.89
C PHE A 421 -8.22 -14.46 -15.39
N ILE A 422 -7.70 -13.34 -14.88
CA ILE A 422 -6.34 -12.88 -15.17
C ILE A 422 -5.40 -13.18 -13.99
N GLY A 423 -5.83 -12.88 -12.77
CA GLY A 423 -5.02 -13.06 -11.58
C GLY A 423 -5.74 -12.62 -10.30
N ASP A 424 -5.10 -12.88 -9.17
CA ASP A 424 -5.53 -12.44 -7.85
C ASP A 424 -4.38 -11.83 -7.04
N GLY A 425 -4.71 -11.31 -5.86
CA GLY A 425 -3.75 -10.70 -4.97
C GLY A 425 -2.86 -11.73 -4.28
N SER A 426 -1.75 -11.29 -3.66
CA SER A 426 -0.78 -12.19 -3.01
C SER A 426 -1.34 -13.03 -1.87
N LYS A 427 -2.50 -12.67 -1.30
CA LYS A 427 -3.23 -13.48 -0.30
C LYS A 427 -4.39 -14.30 -0.88
N GLY A 428 -4.45 -14.42 -2.21
CA GLY A 428 -5.51 -15.07 -2.96
C GLY A 428 -6.67 -14.13 -3.32
N PRO A 429 -7.81 -14.67 -3.75
CA PRO A 429 -8.91 -13.87 -4.28
C PRO A 429 -9.67 -13.14 -3.17
N ILE A 430 -10.55 -12.25 -3.62
CA ILE A 430 -11.55 -11.58 -2.78
C ILE A 430 -12.46 -12.59 -2.07
N ARG A 431 -12.83 -12.28 -0.83
CA ARG A 431 -13.72 -13.08 0.01
C ARG A 431 -15.18 -12.66 -0.18
N ASP A 432 -16.08 -13.58 0.13
CA ASP A 432 -17.52 -13.36 0.09
C ASP A 432 -17.99 -12.34 1.16
N GLY A 433 -18.95 -11.49 0.81
CA GLY A 433 -19.58 -10.52 1.70
C GLY A 433 -18.65 -9.39 2.17
N ARG A 434 -17.65 -9.00 1.36
CA ARG A 434 -16.71 -7.92 1.68
C ARG A 434 -17.00 -6.69 0.85
N VAL A 435 -16.77 -5.52 1.44
CA VAL A 435 -16.74 -4.27 0.69
C VAL A 435 -15.49 -4.27 -0.18
N THR A 436 -15.69 -4.00 -1.46
CA THR A 436 -14.63 -3.99 -2.46
C THR A 436 -14.73 -2.74 -3.32
N SER A 437 -13.58 -2.17 -3.67
CA SER A 437 -13.47 -1.18 -4.74
C SER A 437 -13.44 -1.93 -6.07
N VAL A 438 -14.28 -1.48 -7.00
CA VAL A 438 -14.31 -2.01 -8.37
C VAL A 438 -13.83 -0.91 -9.30
N VAL A 439 -12.78 -1.23 -10.07
CA VAL A 439 -12.22 -0.35 -11.10
C VAL A 439 -12.35 -1.05 -12.45
N ILE A 440 -13.06 -0.44 -13.39
CA ILE A 440 -13.24 -0.99 -14.74
C ILE A 440 -12.49 -0.13 -15.76
N HIS A 441 -11.55 -0.74 -16.46
CA HIS A 441 -10.82 -0.13 -17.57
C HIS A 441 -11.41 -0.62 -18.89
N THR A 442 -11.93 0.31 -19.69
CA THR A 442 -12.49 -0.01 -21.02
C THR A 442 -11.46 0.29 -22.10
N PRO A 443 -11.00 -0.72 -22.86
CA PRO A 443 -10.06 -0.50 -23.94
C PRO A 443 -10.68 0.44 -24.99
N ILE A 444 -9.86 1.37 -25.47
CA ILE A 444 -10.24 2.24 -26.59
C ILE A 444 -9.69 1.67 -27.90
N GLU A 445 -10.36 1.97 -29.02
CA GLU A 445 -9.92 1.56 -30.37
C GLU A 445 -8.64 2.28 -30.86
N GLN A 446 -7.77 2.71 -29.95
CA GLN A 446 -6.45 3.24 -30.32
C GLN A 446 -5.43 2.11 -30.31
N PRO A 447 -4.71 1.87 -31.44
CA PRO A 447 -3.65 0.88 -31.48
C PRO A 447 -2.60 1.12 -30.38
N SER A 448 -2.29 0.07 -29.63
CA SER A 448 -1.19 0.08 -28.66
C SER A 448 0.11 -0.21 -29.40
N GLN A 449 1.07 0.71 -29.27
CA GLN A 449 2.36 0.64 -29.93
C GLN A 449 3.36 -0.15 -29.09
N TYR A 450 4.12 -1.05 -29.72
CA TYR A 450 5.13 -1.86 -29.05
C TYR A 450 6.47 -1.89 -29.76
N SER A 451 7.51 -2.03 -28.94
CA SER A 451 8.91 -2.13 -29.38
C SER A 451 9.22 -3.54 -29.84
N GLN A 452 9.74 -3.67 -31.06
CA GLN A 452 10.08 -4.96 -31.68
C GLN A 452 11.41 -4.88 -32.43
N LEU A 453 12.18 -5.96 -32.34
CA LEU A 453 13.37 -6.25 -33.14
C LEU A 453 13.20 -7.63 -33.74
N THR A 454 13.04 -7.69 -35.06
CA THR A 454 12.82 -8.96 -35.75
C THR A 454 14.03 -9.87 -35.64
N ASP A 455 13.80 -11.16 -35.34
CA ASP A 455 14.81 -12.22 -35.27
C ASP A 455 15.98 -11.89 -34.31
N TYR A 456 15.71 -11.17 -33.21
CA TYR A 456 16.77 -10.70 -32.33
C TYR A 456 17.40 -11.85 -31.53
N TYR A 457 16.60 -12.69 -30.89
CA TYR A 457 17.03 -13.80 -30.02
C TYR A 457 17.06 -15.15 -30.75
N LEU A 458 17.35 -15.20 -32.06
CA LEU A 458 17.45 -16.45 -32.79
C LEU A 458 18.33 -17.48 -32.03
N SER A 459 17.84 -18.71 -31.92
CA SER A 459 18.58 -19.80 -31.27
C SER A 459 20.00 -19.96 -31.86
N GLY A 460 21.03 -19.82 -31.02
CA GLY A 460 22.44 -19.83 -31.44
C GLY A 460 22.92 -18.58 -32.18
N GLY A 461 22.10 -17.52 -32.23
CA GLY A 461 22.42 -16.22 -32.80
C GLY A 461 23.38 -15.41 -31.94
N ALA A 462 24.02 -14.41 -32.55
CA ALA A 462 25.05 -13.58 -31.90
C ALA A 462 24.50 -12.63 -30.82
N ASN A 463 23.18 -12.45 -30.76
CA ASN A 463 22.51 -11.51 -29.86
C ASN A 463 21.94 -12.19 -28.60
N GLN A 464 22.06 -13.52 -28.48
CA GLN A 464 21.77 -14.22 -27.23
C GLN A 464 22.76 -13.74 -26.16
N PRO A 465 22.29 -13.30 -24.97
CA PRO A 465 23.19 -12.95 -23.89
C PRO A 465 24.00 -14.17 -23.46
N ASP A 466 25.27 -13.99 -23.13
CA ASP A 466 26.15 -15.12 -22.77
C ASP A 466 25.80 -15.78 -21.42
N PHE A 467 24.86 -15.20 -20.67
CA PHE A 467 24.42 -15.64 -19.35
C PHE A 467 23.07 -16.37 -19.34
N ALA A 468 22.31 -16.35 -20.44
CA ALA A 468 21.01 -17.01 -20.53
C ALA A 468 20.62 -17.34 -21.98
N ASP A 469 19.90 -18.45 -22.16
CA ASP A 469 19.15 -18.71 -23.38
C ASP A 469 17.79 -17.99 -23.28
N VAL A 470 17.50 -17.10 -24.22
CA VAL A 470 16.28 -16.30 -24.25
C VAL A 470 15.34 -16.79 -25.35
N THR A 471 14.08 -17.03 -25.00
CA THR A 471 12.99 -17.23 -25.98
C THR A 471 11.91 -16.19 -25.76
N THR A 472 11.18 -15.81 -26.81
CA THR A 472 10.19 -14.74 -26.74
C THR A 472 8.84 -15.17 -27.32
N LYS A 473 7.78 -14.50 -26.86
CA LYS A 473 6.41 -14.70 -27.32
C LYS A 473 5.66 -13.37 -27.40
N LEU A 474 4.84 -13.24 -28.44
CA LEU A 474 3.89 -12.15 -28.62
C LEU A 474 2.46 -12.68 -28.61
N PHE A 475 1.56 -11.96 -27.95
CA PHE A 475 0.15 -12.26 -27.93
C PHE A 475 -0.65 -11.02 -28.31
N TYR A 476 -1.68 -11.24 -29.14
CA TYR A 476 -2.75 -10.27 -29.38
C TYR A 476 -4.01 -10.76 -28.63
N GLY A 477 -4.34 -10.05 -27.54
CA GLY A 477 -5.34 -10.50 -26.58
C GLY A 477 -4.89 -11.79 -25.87
N ASN A 478 -5.52 -12.92 -26.21
CA ASN A 478 -5.19 -14.26 -25.69
C ASN A 478 -4.62 -15.19 -26.76
N GLN A 479 -4.41 -14.70 -27.99
CA GLN A 479 -3.91 -15.51 -29.10
C GLN A 479 -2.41 -15.28 -29.25
N GLU A 480 -1.62 -16.32 -29.03
CA GLU A 480 -0.19 -16.33 -29.33
C GLU A 480 0.00 -16.14 -30.83
N GLN A 481 0.90 -15.23 -31.19
CA GLN A 481 1.29 -14.97 -32.57
C GLN A 481 2.44 -15.89 -32.96
N ALA A 482 2.59 -16.16 -34.26
CA ALA A 482 3.77 -16.85 -34.74
C ALA A 482 4.99 -15.93 -34.55
N ASP A 483 5.72 -16.15 -33.47
CA ASP A 483 6.93 -15.43 -33.11
C ASP A 483 8.16 -16.25 -33.50
N VAL A 484 9.21 -15.56 -33.93
CA VAL A 484 10.47 -16.11 -34.45
C VAL A 484 11.66 -15.65 -33.62
N ASP A 485 11.50 -15.69 -32.30
CA ASP A 485 12.50 -15.21 -31.33
C ASP A 485 12.78 -13.70 -31.51
N ASP A 486 11.74 -12.88 -31.70
CA ASP A 486 11.89 -11.41 -31.76
C ASP A 486 12.31 -10.81 -30.40
N GLY A 487 12.99 -9.67 -30.42
CA GLY A 487 13.33 -8.92 -29.21
C GLY A 487 12.27 -7.85 -28.93
N TYR A 488 11.62 -7.89 -27.78
CA TYR A 488 10.67 -6.86 -27.36
C TYR A 488 11.30 -5.90 -26.36
N GLY A 489 10.58 -4.85 -25.99
CA GLY A 489 10.99 -3.85 -25.00
C GLY A 489 11.09 -4.36 -23.56
N ILE A 490 11.61 -5.56 -23.34
CA ILE A 490 11.95 -6.13 -22.05
C ILE A 490 13.46 -6.36 -22.03
N ASN A 491 14.13 -5.83 -21.03
CA ASN A 491 15.55 -6.07 -20.78
C ASN A 491 15.77 -6.42 -19.32
N ILE A 492 16.86 -7.12 -19.04
CA ILE A 492 17.29 -7.42 -17.68
C ILE A 492 18.74 -7.03 -17.50
N ARG A 493 19.10 -6.70 -16.25
CA ARG A 493 20.48 -6.52 -15.83
C ARG A 493 20.88 -7.71 -14.95
N PHE A 494 21.95 -8.38 -15.34
CA PHE A 494 22.48 -9.56 -14.68
C PHE A 494 23.93 -9.33 -14.27
N GLN A 495 24.27 -9.63 -13.02
CA GLN A 495 25.64 -9.60 -12.53
C GLN A 495 26.09 -11.04 -12.25
N GLU A 496 26.99 -11.58 -13.06
CA GLU A 496 27.57 -12.91 -12.81
C GLU A 496 28.24 -12.90 -11.43
N ALA A 497 28.05 -13.96 -10.65
CA ALA A 497 28.63 -14.06 -9.32
C ALA A 497 29.10 -15.48 -9.02
N SER A 498 30.30 -15.61 -8.42
CA SER A 498 30.75 -16.86 -7.84
C SER A 498 30.21 -16.97 -6.42
N ARG A 499 29.45 -18.02 -6.15
CA ARG A 499 29.20 -18.49 -4.79
C ARG A 499 30.05 -19.73 -4.56
N SER A 500 30.75 -19.75 -3.45
CA SER A 500 31.46 -20.95 -3.01
C SER A 500 30.46 -22.05 -2.66
N ASP A 501 30.62 -23.23 -3.27
CA ASP A 501 29.82 -24.41 -2.95
C ASP A 501 30.10 -24.95 -1.54
N HIS A 502 31.10 -24.37 -0.84
CA HIS A 502 31.52 -24.78 0.50
C HIS A 502 30.69 -24.12 1.60
N TRP A 503 29.73 -23.28 1.24
CA TRP A 503 28.90 -22.51 2.16
C TRP A 503 27.40 -22.70 1.88
N ASP A 504 26.65 -23.11 2.90
CA ASP A 504 25.19 -23.15 2.88
C ASP A 504 24.62 -21.86 3.49
N ILE A 505 23.57 -21.32 2.89
CA ILE A 505 22.91 -20.10 3.38
C ILE A 505 22.05 -20.48 4.59
N LEU A 506 22.27 -19.82 5.73
CA LEU A 506 21.38 -19.89 6.90
C LEU A 506 20.36 -18.76 6.90
N ALA A 507 20.81 -17.54 6.57
CA ALA A 507 19.95 -16.36 6.47
C ALA A 507 20.56 -15.33 5.52
N TYR A 508 19.72 -14.53 4.90
CA TYR A 508 20.11 -13.36 4.13
C TYR A 508 19.31 -12.16 4.65
N GLY A 509 20.02 -11.17 5.17
CA GLY A 509 19.46 -9.93 5.72
C GLY A 509 19.70 -8.72 4.82
N GLY A 510 19.79 -8.94 3.49
CA GLY A 510 19.89 -7.81 2.57
C GLY A 510 18.63 -6.97 2.69
N ASP A 511 18.79 -5.66 2.48
CA ASP A 511 17.68 -4.69 2.39
C ASP A 511 16.82 -4.97 1.15
N THR A 512 16.26 -6.17 1.03
CA THR A 512 15.11 -6.42 0.19
C THR A 512 13.96 -5.63 0.79
N SER A 513 13.87 -4.37 0.39
CA SER A 513 12.65 -3.56 0.36
C SER A 513 11.56 -4.15 -0.55
N GLY A 514 11.66 -5.44 -0.90
CA GLY A 514 10.57 -6.24 -1.40
C GLY A 514 9.60 -6.50 -0.26
N SER A 515 8.46 -5.82 -0.34
CA SER A 515 7.27 -5.98 0.49
C SER A 515 6.77 -7.43 0.51
N GLY A 516 7.48 -8.30 1.23
CA GLY A 516 7.03 -9.61 1.65
C GLY A 516 6.14 -9.43 2.87
N GLY A 517 4.86 -9.12 2.63
CA GLY A 517 3.86 -8.96 3.67
C GLY A 517 3.71 -10.23 4.50
N GLY A 518 4.25 -10.21 5.71
CA GLY A 518 4.17 -11.35 6.64
C GLY A 518 4.85 -11.13 7.98
N GLY A 519 4.43 -10.11 8.73
CA GLY A 519 4.54 -10.13 10.20
C GLY A 519 5.75 -9.44 10.81
N GLU A 520 5.42 -8.46 11.65
CA GLU A 520 6.25 -7.79 12.67
C GLU A 520 7.24 -6.73 12.16
N GLY A 521 6.89 -5.47 12.44
CA GLY A 521 7.67 -4.30 12.09
C GLY A 521 9.07 -4.34 12.71
N SER A 522 10.06 -4.68 11.90
CA SER A 522 11.34 -4.01 12.02
C SER A 522 11.15 -2.65 11.39
N ASP A 523 11.06 -1.62 12.25
CA ASP A 523 11.32 -0.25 11.84
C ASP A 523 12.58 -0.28 10.97
N GLY A 524 12.41 -0.03 9.68
CA GLY A 524 13.52 0.24 8.79
C GLY A 524 14.22 1.45 9.36
N ILE A 525 15.33 1.20 10.06
CA ILE A 525 16.27 2.21 10.52
C ILE A 525 16.92 2.79 9.26
N TRP A 526 16.16 3.63 8.55
CA TRP A 526 16.70 4.88 8.07
C TRP A 526 17.08 5.62 9.35
N GLY A 527 18.38 5.61 9.64
CA GLY A 527 19.01 6.06 10.89
C GLY A 527 18.08 6.94 11.72
N LEU A 528 17.58 6.39 12.82
CA LEU A 528 16.86 7.17 13.82
C LEU A 528 17.80 8.33 14.16
N ILE A 529 17.51 9.53 13.64
CA ILE A 529 18.21 10.76 13.99
C ILE A 529 17.77 11.06 15.42
N ALA A 530 18.34 10.32 16.37
CA ALA A 530 18.26 10.62 17.78
C ALA A 530 19.28 11.72 18.04
N GLY A 531 18.82 12.97 17.98
CA GLY A 531 19.61 14.16 18.21
C GLY A 531 18.97 15.38 17.55
N ASP A 532 19.28 16.56 18.07
CA ASP A 532 18.85 17.81 17.43
C ASP A 532 19.36 17.85 15.99
N ILE A 533 18.53 18.35 15.08
CA ILE A 533 18.83 18.42 13.64
C ILE A 533 20.14 19.16 13.35
N GLU A 534 20.56 20.03 14.28
CA GLU A 534 21.81 20.80 14.25
C GLU A 534 23.07 19.94 14.44
N ALA A 535 22.95 18.73 15.00
CA ALA A 535 24.06 17.81 15.21
C ALA A 535 24.41 16.98 13.96
N GLN A 536 23.55 16.96 12.94
CA GLN A 536 23.72 16.19 11.70
C GLN A 536 24.56 16.98 10.68
N THR A 537 25.81 17.29 11.06
CA THR A 537 26.72 18.13 10.26
C THR A 537 27.02 17.60 8.85
N ASP A 538 26.95 16.29 8.64
CA ASP A 538 27.15 15.61 7.36
C ASP A 538 25.96 15.76 6.39
N LEU A 539 24.73 15.76 6.92
CA LEU A 539 23.53 16.07 6.14
C LEU A 539 23.48 17.55 5.79
N ILE A 540 23.85 18.43 6.73
CA ILE A 540 23.98 19.87 6.47
C ILE A 540 24.96 20.10 5.32
N GLU A 541 26.11 19.40 5.31
CA GLU A 541 27.11 19.54 4.26
C GLU A 541 26.61 18.98 2.90
N LYS A 542 25.89 17.85 2.89
CA LYS A 542 25.26 17.32 1.68
C LYS A 542 24.16 18.23 1.13
N PHE A 543 23.27 18.77 1.97
CA PHE A 543 22.20 19.67 1.54
C PHE A 543 22.72 21.04 1.12
N ALA A 544 23.76 21.56 1.77
CA ALA A 544 24.42 22.81 1.37
C ALA A 544 25.02 22.75 -0.05
N THR A 545 25.26 21.55 -0.59
CA THR A 545 25.71 21.36 -1.99
C THR A 545 24.58 21.13 -2.99
N LYS A 546 23.34 20.94 -2.53
CA LYS A 546 22.18 20.62 -3.37
C LYS A 546 21.28 21.82 -3.67
N GLU A 547 21.35 22.88 -2.88
CA GLU A 547 20.87 24.18 -3.35
C GLU A 547 21.79 24.68 -4.48
N PRO A 548 21.25 25.09 -5.65
CA PRO A 548 22.07 25.68 -6.69
C PRO A 548 22.80 26.91 -6.12
N LEU A 549 24.12 26.86 -6.04
CA LEU A 549 24.92 28.03 -5.66
C LEU A 549 24.76 29.07 -6.77
N ILE A 550 23.84 30.02 -6.60
CA ILE A 550 23.74 31.20 -7.47
C ILE A 550 24.91 32.11 -7.10
N ASN A 551 26.07 31.84 -7.71
CA ASN A 551 27.36 32.48 -7.40
C ASN A 551 27.34 34.01 -7.51
N THR A 552 26.39 34.57 -8.27
CA THR A 552 26.13 36.01 -8.37
C THR A 552 24.86 36.38 -7.61
N LYS A 553 25.04 36.78 -6.34
CA LYS A 553 24.00 37.45 -5.55
C LYS A 553 23.55 38.73 -6.26
N LEU A 554 22.29 39.13 -6.09
CA LEU A 554 21.67 40.32 -6.72
C LEU A 554 21.39 40.20 -8.23
N THR A 555 21.36 38.98 -8.78
CA THR A 555 20.73 38.72 -10.09
C THR A 555 19.21 38.62 -9.94
N ALA A 556 18.47 38.68 -11.05
CA ALA A 556 17.00 38.74 -11.05
C ALA A 556 16.29 37.63 -10.24
N PHE A 557 16.99 36.53 -9.95
CA PHE A 557 16.45 35.38 -9.22
C PHE A 557 16.78 35.36 -7.71
N ASN A 558 17.52 36.34 -7.19
CA ASN A 558 17.91 36.40 -5.78
C ASN A 558 18.18 37.84 -5.30
N LYS A 559 17.21 38.74 -5.49
CA LYS A 559 17.22 40.10 -4.93
C LYS A 559 16.39 40.11 -3.65
N ASP A 560 16.89 40.81 -2.63
CA ASP A 560 16.18 40.98 -1.36
C ASP A 560 14.89 41.78 -1.55
N PHE A 561 13.87 41.49 -0.76
CA PHE A 561 12.68 42.35 -0.63
C PHE A 561 13.05 43.62 0.16
N GLY A 562 12.47 44.76 -0.22
CA GLY A 562 12.73 46.02 0.48
C GLY A 562 12.12 47.22 -0.22
N VAL A 563 12.37 48.43 0.30
CA VAL A 563 11.77 49.69 -0.18
C VAL A 563 12.79 50.65 -0.83
N ILE A 564 14.00 50.17 -1.11
CA ILE A 564 15.08 50.96 -1.73
C ILE A 564 15.38 50.49 -3.15
N ALA A 565 16.09 51.32 -3.92
CA ALA A 565 16.59 50.92 -5.24
C ALA A 565 17.36 49.60 -5.16
N ASP A 566 17.21 48.78 -6.20
CA ASP A 566 17.79 47.44 -6.34
C ASP A 566 17.21 46.30 -5.47
N THR A 567 16.12 46.52 -4.73
CA THR A 567 15.34 45.47 -4.04
C THR A 567 14.02 45.16 -4.73
N VAL A 568 13.47 43.96 -4.52
CA VAL A 568 12.14 43.53 -5.02
C VAL A 568 11.04 44.24 -4.21
N CYS A 569 10.05 44.82 -4.89
CA CYS A 569 8.90 45.46 -4.23
C CYS A 569 8.01 44.39 -3.58
N GLU A 570 7.56 44.62 -2.35
CA GLU A 570 6.60 43.77 -1.65
C GLU A 570 5.33 44.56 -1.28
N GLY A 571 4.16 43.94 -1.42
CA GLY A 571 2.88 44.48 -0.92
C GLY A 571 2.56 45.92 -1.36
N ASP A 572 2.34 46.78 -0.38
CA ASP A 572 2.01 48.21 -0.44
C ASP A 572 3.23 49.13 -0.62
N ASP A 573 4.33 48.61 -1.17
CA ASP A 573 5.51 49.40 -1.54
C ASP A 573 5.11 50.61 -2.38
N SER A 574 5.53 51.81 -1.94
CA SER A 574 5.23 53.08 -2.61
C SER A 574 5.66 53.13 -4.08
N ARG A 575 6.63 52.29 -4.51
CA ARG A 575 7.02 52.14 -5.92
C ARG A 575 5.92 51.50 -6.79
N LEU A 576 5.00 50.75 -6.17
CA LEU A 576 3.82 50.16 -6.79
C LEU A 576 2.59 51.09 -6.70
N SER A 577 2.69 52.20 -5.96
CA SER A 577 1.58 53.14 -5.74
C SER A 577 1.45 54.21 -6.84
N ASP A 578 2.30 54.18 -7.87
CA ASP A 578 2.13 55.08 -8.99
C ASP A 578 0.99 54.60 -9.89
N SER A 579 -0.16 55.28 -9.77
CA SER A 579 -1.24 55.20 -10.74
C SER A 579 -0.75 55.74 -12.09
N ARG A 580 0.10 54.99 -12.78
CA ARG A 580 0.39 55.23 -14.19
C ARG A 580 -0.85 54.83 -14.96
N ASP A 581 -1.49 55.79 -15.63
CA ASP A 581 -2.44 55.47 -16.68
C ASP A 581 -1.74 54.52 -17.66
N PRO A 582 -2.27 53.32 -17.92
CA PRO A 582 -1.66 52.40 -18.87
C PRO A 582 -1.46 53.15 -20.19
N THR A 583 -0.21 53.24 -20.66
CA THR A 583 0.04 53.75 -22.01
C THR A 583 -0.74 52.88 -22.98
N ALA A 584 -1.65 53.51 -23.73
CA ALA A 584 -2.44 52.84 -24.75
C ALA A 584 -1.49 52.05 -25.67
N HIS A 585 -1.62 50.74 -25.66
CA HIS A 585 -0.95 49.88 -26.62
C HIS A 585 -1.99 49.50 -27.67
N ASN A 586 -1.61 49.62 -28.94
CA ASN A 586 -2.43 49.08 -30.02
C ASN A 586 -2.24 47.57 -30.02
N HIS A 587 -3.34 46.84 -29.88
CA HIS A 587 -3.36 45.45 -30.27
C HIS A 587 -3.30 45.41 -31.81
N ASP A 588 -2.34 44.68 -32.37
CA ASP A 588 -2.36 44.30 -33.78
C ASP A 588 -3.43 43.21 -33.91
N ASP A 589 -4.37 43.36 -34.85
CA ASP A 589 -5.65 42.62 -34.98
C ASP A 589 -5.51 41.10 -35.26
N LEU A 590 -4.34 40.51 -35.00
CA LEU A 590 -3.99 39.14 -35.33
C LEU A 590 -4.18 38.12 -34.19
N TYR A 591 -4.58 38.57 -33.00
CA TYR A 591 -4.83 37.68 -31.86
C TYR A 591 -6.14 38.04 -31.17
N TYR A 592 -7.26 37.57 -31.72
CA TYR A 592 -8.48 37.43 -30.94
C TYR A 592 -8.35 36.19 -30.06
N THR A 593 -8.49 36.35 -28.76
CA THR A 593 -8.60 35.22 -27.83
C THR A 593 -10.00 34.60 -27.94
N GLU A 594 -10.11 33.31 -27.65
CA GLU A 594 -11.30 32.49 -27.93
C GLU A 594 -12.58 33.02 -27.24
N SER A 595 -12.43 33.77 -26.14
CA SER A 595 -13.52 34.45 -25.43
C SER A 595 -14.08 35.68 -26.16
N GLU A 596 -13.28 36.34 -27.01
CA GLU A 596 -13.72 37.51 -27.78
C GLU A 596 -14.44 37.10 -29.07
N SER A 597 -14.11 35.93 -29.64
CA SER A 597 -14.86 35.31 -30.73
C SER A 597 -16.31 34.99 -30.32
N ASP A 598 -16.52 34.48 -29.11
CA ASP A 598 -17.87 34.18 -28.60
C ASP A 598 -18.70 35.43 -28.35
N THR A 599 -18.06 36.56 -28.05
CA THR A 599 -18.77 37.83 -27.88
C THR A 599 -19.17 38.45 -29.22
N MET A 600 -18.42 38.18 -30.30
CA MET A 600 -18.77 38.64 -31.65
C MET A 600 -19.73 37.70 -32.40
N HIS A 601 -19.76 36.40 -32.11
CA HIS A 601 -20.78 35.48 -32.64
C HIS A 601 -22.04 35.36 -31.77
N GLY A 602 -21.98 35.80 -30.51
CA GLY A 602 -23.10 35.73 -29.55
C GLY A 602 -24.14 36.86 -29.62
N GLN A 603 -24.11 37.76 -30.62
CA GLN A 603 -25.08 38.85 -30.72
C GLN A 603 -26.44 38.48 -31.33
N ALA A 604 -26.63 37.24 -31.80
CA ALA A 604 -27.97 36.68 -32.01
C ALA A 604 -28.48 36.05 -30.70
N MET A 605 -28.60 36.84 -29.62
CA MET A 605 -29.31 36.37 -28.43
C MET A 605 -30.79 36.18 -28.80
N VAL A 606 -31.22 34.92 -28.90
CA VAL A 606 -32.64 34.57 -28.97
C VAL A 606 -33.29 35.05 -27.67
N THR A 607 -34.04 36.13 -27.72
CA THR A 607 -34.78 36.60 -26.55
C THR A 607 -36.03 35.72 -26.38
N MET A 608 -36.25 35.16 -25.20
CA MET A 608 -37.48 34.42 -24.89
C MET A 608 -38.40 35.28 -24.02
N SER A 609 -39.57 35.67 -24.54
CA SER A 609 -40.56 36.47 -23.80
C SER A 609 -41.97 36.37 -24.40
N GLU A 610 -43.01 36.64 -23.61
CA GLU A 610 -44.41 36.65 -24.10
C GLU A 610 -44.74 37.89 -24.97
N THR A 611 -43.90 38.92 -24.93
CA THR A 611 -44.07 40.15 -25.73
C THR A 611 -42.82 40.41 -26.55
N ALA A 612 -43.01 40.83 -27.81
CA ALA A 612 -41.92 41.15 -28.72
C ALA A 612 -41.02 42.27 -28.17
N PRO A 613 -39.68 42.21 -28.38
CA PRO A 613 -38.77 43.30 -28.08
C PRO A 613 -39.21 44.63 -28.71
N LEU A 614 -39.14 45.73 -27.95
CA LEU A 614 -39.62 47.05 -28.40
C LEU A 614 -38.65 47.80 -29.34
N ASN A 615 -37.38 47.40 -29.39
CA ASN A 615 -36.34 48.01 -30.24
C ASN A 615 -35.45 46.92 -30.87
N PRO A 616 -36.00 46.06 -31.75
CA PRO A 616 -35.23 44.97 -32.32
C PRO A 616 -34.21 45.44 -33.36
N VAL A 617 -33.10 44.70 -33.46
CA VAL A 617 -32.08 44.88 -34.50
C VAL A 617 -32.35 43.90 -35.66
N ASP A 618 -31.90 44.26 -36.87
CA ASP A 618 -32.04 43.41 -38.06
C ASP A 618 -31.44 42.03 -37.82
N GLY A 619 -32.21 40.97 -38.07
CA GLY A 619 -31.83 39.59 -37.81
C GLY A 619 -31.96 39.14 -36.35
N GLN A 620 -32.52 39.95 -35.45
CA GLN A 620 -32.80 39.50 -34.09
C GLN A 620 -33.88 38.42 -34.10
N GLU A 621 -33.63 37.32 -33.39
CA GLU A 621 -34.60 36.25 -33.17
C GLU A 621 -35.33 36.43 -31.83
N TRP A 622 -36.63 36.16 -31.82
CA TRP A 622 -37.49 36.17 -30.65
C TRP A 622 -38.33 34.90 -30.60
N LEU A 623 -38.30 34.20 -29.47
CA LEU A 623 -39.20 33.09 -29.20
C LEU A 623 -40.36 33.57 -28.32
N ASP A 624 -41.57 33.56 -28.87
CA ASP A 624 -42.79 33.87 -28.13
C ASP A 624 -43.17 32.68 -27.25
N THR A 625 -42.92 32.80 -25.94
CA THR A 625 -43.18 31.73 -24.97
C THR A 625 -44.67 31.45 -24.77
N SER A 626 -45.56 32.37 -25.19
CA SER A 626 -47.01 32.18 -25.08
C SER A 626 -47.58 31.33 -26.21
N THR A 627 -46.96 31.38 -27.40
CA THR A 627 -47.41 30.65 -28.60
C THR A 627 -46.44 29.56 -29.05
N ASN A 628 -45.24 29.50 -28.47
CA ASN A 628 -44.15 28.60 -28.82
C ASN A 628 -43.75 28.69 -30.30
N ARG A 629 -43.65 29.93 -30.81
CA ARG A 629 -43.30 30.26 -32.20
C ARG A 629 -42.07 31.17 -32.22
N SER A 630 -41.22 30.99 -33.23
CA SER A 630 -40.04 31.81 -33.49
C SER A 630 -40.35 32.91 -34.49
N TYR A 631 -39.79 34.10 -34.25
CA TYR A 631 -39.90 35.23 -35.15
C TYR A 631 -38.52 35.85 -35.36
N SER A 632 -38.28 36.34 -36.57
CA SER A 632 -37.09 37.11 -36.96
C SER A 632 -37.48 38.54 -37.32
N TRP A 633 -36.72 39.53 -36.84
CA TRP A 633 -36.95 40.93 -37.18
C TRP A 633 -36.20 41.32 -38.44
N TYR A 634 -36.91 41.90 -39.41
CA TYR A 634 -36.32 42.43 -40.64
C TYR A 634 -36.58 43.94 -40.77
N THR A 635 -35.52 44.72 -40.94
CA THR A 635 -35.53 46.17 -41.14
C THR A 635 -35.80 46.57 -42.60
N THR A 636 -35.79 45.61 -43.54
CA THR A 636 -36.14 45.87 -44.93
C THR A 636 -37.64 46.18 -45.06
N GLY A 637 -38.02 47.45 -44.94
CA GLY A 637 -39.40 47.92 -45.05
C GLY A 637 -39.83 48.77 -43.86
N ALA A 638 -41.02 48.49 -43.31
CA ALA A 638 -41.56 49.20 -42.15
C ALA A 638 -40.99 48.72 -40.80
N GLY A 639 -40.11 47.70 -40.81
CA GLY A 639 -39.70 46.97 -39.61
C GLY A 639 -40.82 46.05 -39.14
N GLU A 640 -40.71 44.75 -39.37
CA GLU A 640 -41.69 43.78 -38.89
C GLU A 640 -41.05 42.48 -38.38
N TRP A 641 -41.72 41.84 -37.41
CA TRP A 641 -41.42 40.49 -36.96
C TRP A 641 -42.09 39.51 -37.91
N VAL A 642 -41.31 38.60 -38.51
CA VAL A 642 -41.78 37.57 -39.42
C VAL A 642 -41.66 36.23 -38.71
N GLU A 643 -42.74 35.44 -38.69
CA GLU A 643 -42.72 34.07 -38.14
C GLU A 643 -41.89 33.17 -39.05
N GLU A 644 -40.92 32.46 -38.47
CA GLU A 644 -40.05 31.48 -39.18
C GLU A 644 -40.60 30.06 -39.11
#